data_AF-A0A1F3P0T5-F1
#
_entry.id   AF-A0A1F3P0T5-F1
#
_cell.length_a   1.000
_cell.length_b   1.000
_cell.length_c   1.000
_cell.angle_alpha   90.00
_cell.angle_beta   90.00
_cell.angle_gamma   90.00
#
_symmetry.space_group_name_H-M   'P 1'
#
loop_
_entity.id
_entity.type
_entity.pdbx_description
1 polymer ?
#
loop_
_entity_poly.entity_id
_entity_poly.type
_entity_poly.pdbx_seq_one_letter_code
_entity_poly.pdbx_strand_id
1 'polypeptide(L)'
;MSLFNFFHGKFKYIKVLILTLKVFIIFLLIALGYFLKREEFYTNQIKPLIYKIKYKYKHFNTKTIPLEHLSIEIEDKYLEKTEKDIKNILRDKIILKKYKKKFPALVKYQGISYLAQIKIKGDWFDNVNSSKWSLTIFLDDNKQINGMSQFSIQDPLSQDYLTDWVYQKTMGIYGCINNDINLITVELNNKQKGIYLIHRLFGANWLKEKKLPAGIICQFNDRFLWDELNSRLKFYEKWPKFSALHGYHTIYSSFLEPLDYNLVQSDTLIKKAFENLNTKFYQFLNGDLKPDKLFDLTAMSKYLAISEVLGSAHNYKGWKDRKFFYNLSTGLLEPIAYDAAAVWSIKEIGLTFENLENKIIEGTPLLNPFYYDSTFMSKYLIEMYRLANGFFIDSIFFKIKDSLQGYSKALNTEFSEDVMYSPFYYDSLLNSNVDYIKAILNPSKCLNVFIKKTGIDSITVGVLNIQSLPVYALGFSVNNNFFMKDKLFIPGMSPFEPLKYHYLSFKLNKPAHPDELKLLYSIVGSAQIMSSKILPWSYPDTSLHVLKTNTSNAVNLIKSDKYSGFFDVTNQDITFHSDTIIFRDKIFIPPGYKVFSNPGTNFIFVDSAAVTSFSPFIFKGEEDNPITISPKGNGNAHRIQLVTGRQKNLFKYVLFSGNQNDTITSEESFISLEGSLAYFISCLFDTSKTLQIRTARSKVIVRNSSFFSFSPYTTMKFYFSEISFDKCYLQYPFNTMVFNFKSLVENY
;
A
#
# COMPACT_ATOMS: atom_id res chain seq x y z
N MET A 1 51.60 11.75 67.96
CA MET A 1 50.35 11.00 67.66
C MET A 1 49.18 11.89 67.17
N SER A 2 49.19 13.22 67.36
CA SER A 2 48.06 14.09 66.94
C SER A 2 48.09 14.56 65.47
N LEU A 3 49.26 14.69 64.82
CA LEU A 3 49.32 15.06 63.40
C LEU A 3 48.86 13.93 62.46
N PHE A 4 49.12 12.66 62.81
CA PHE A 4 48.79 11.52 61.94
C PHE A 4 47.27 11.30 61.82
N ASN A 5 46.52 11.55 62.91
CA ASN A 5 45.05 11.47 62.91
C ASN A 5 44.39 12.63 62.15
N PHE A 6 45.03 13.80 62.10
CA PHE A 6 44.51 14.96 61.36
C PHE A 6 44.56 14.75 59.83
N PHE A 7 45.63 14.14 59.31
CA PHE A 7 45.73 13.82 57.88
C PHE A 7 44.89 12.61 57.47
N HIS A 8 44.73 11.60 58.35
CA HIS A 8 43.89 10.44 58.06
C HIS A 8 42.40 10.79 57.90
N GLY A 9 41.91 11.76 58.69
CA GLY A 9 40.55 12.30 58.56
C GLY A 9 40.33 12.97 57.21
N LYS A 10 41.21 13.88 56.78
CA LYS A 10 41.09 14.60 55.49
C LYS A 10 41.20 13.68 54.27
N PHE A 11 42.04 12.64 54.31
CA PHE A 11 42.10 11.64 53.23
C PHE A 11 40.81 10.83 53.09
N LYS A 12 40.10 10.59 54.19
CA LYS A 12 38.78 9.92 54.15
C LYS A 12 37.73 10.79 53.46
N TYR A 13 37.72 12.10 53.73
CA TYR A 13 36.81 13.04 53.07
C TYR A 13 37.11 13.23 51.57
N ILE A 14 38.38 13.26 51.16
CA ILE A 14 38.76 13.33 49.74
C ILE A 14 38.33 12.05 48.99
N LYS A 15 38.52 10.87 49.59
CA LYS A 15 38.07 9.60 48.99
C LYS A 15 36.55 9.55 48.86
N VAL A 16 35.80 10.03 49.85
CA VAL A 16 34.34 10.14 49.78
C VAL A 16 33.93 11.12 48.70
N LEU A 17 34.54 12.31 48.62
CA LEU A 17 34.24 13.30 47.58
C LEU A 17 34.48 12.75 46.16
N ILE A 18 35.61 12.08 45.94
CA ILE A 18 35.93 11.44 44.65
C ILE A 18 34.92 10.33 44.33
N LEU A 19 34.51 9.53 45.32
CA LEU A 19 33.50 8.50 45.12
C LEU A 19 32.14 9.11 44.78
N THR A 20 31.71 10.15 45.49
CA THR A 20 30.46 10.88 45.22
C THR A 20 30.49 11.51 43.84
N LEU A 21 31.61 12.09 43.41
CA LEU A 21 31.77 12.65 42.07
C LEU A 21 31.69 11.57 40.99
N LYS A 22 32.31 10.40 41.22
CA LYS A 22 32.21 9.25 40.29
C LYS A 22 30.78 8.73 40.18
N VAL A 23 30.07 8.59 41.30
CA VAL A 23 28.66 8.18 41.33
C VAL A 23 27.78 9.22 40.61
N PHE A 24 28.04 10.50 40.83
CA PHE A 24 27.33 11.59 40.15
C PHE A 24 27.56 11.58 38.63
N ILE A 25 28.80 11.37 38.18
CA ILE A 25 29.13 11.22 36.75
C ILE A 25 28.44 9.99 36.16
N ILE A 26 28.44 8.85 36.86
CA ILE A 26 27.71 7.64 36.40
C ILE A 26 26.22 7.93 36.29
N PHE A 27 25.64 8.63 37.26
CA PHE A 27 24.23 9.02 37.22
C PHE A 27 23.92 9.98 36.06
N LEU A 28 24.81 10.94 35.79
CA LEU A 28 24.76 11.82 34.62
C LEU A 28 24.85 11.04 33.31
N LEU A 29 25.72 10.04 33.22
CA LEU A 29 25.85 9.18 32.04
C LEU A 29 24.63 8.27 31.84
N ILE A 30 24.01 7.79 32.92
CA ILE A 30 22.75 7.02 32.87
C ILE A 30 21.59 7.94 32.48
N ALA A 31 21.50 9.13 33.06
CA ALA A 31 20.47 10.12 32.74
C ALA A 31 20.62 10.63 31.30
N LEU A 32 21.85 10.88 30.85
CA LEU A 32 22.18 11.17 29.46
C LEU A 32 21.79 9.97 28.60
N GLY A 33 22.20 8.75 28.94
CA GLY A 33 21.80 7.54 28.23
C GLY A 33 20.28 7.37 28.12
N TYR A 34 19.52 7.66 29.17
CA TYR A 34 18.06 7.62 29.18
C TYR A 34 17.45 8.75 28.33
N PHE A 35 18.02 9.96 28.38
CA PHE A 35 17.64 11.09 27.54
C PHE A 35 17.94 10.83 26.06
N LEU A 36 19.06 10.18 25.75
CA LEU A 36 19.44 9.72 24.41
C LEU A 36 18.61 8.53 23.94
N LYS A 37 18.04 7.75 24.87
CA LYS A 37 17.10 6.67 24.55
C LYS A 37 15.72 7.18 24.11
N ARG A 38 15.42 8.49 24.26
CA ARG A 38 14.35 9.10 23.46
C ARG A 38 14.79 9.03 22.00
N GLU A 39 14.30 8.00 21.29
CA GLU A 39 14.71 7.66 19.92
C GLU A 39 14.76 8.88 19.00
N GLU A 40 13.82 9.81 19.16
CA GLU A 40 13.76 11.03 18.35
C GLU A 40 14.96 11.96 18.56
N PHE A 41 15.45 12.19 19.79
CA PHE A 41 16.54 13.15 20.01
C PHE A 41 17.88 12.60 19.53
N TYR A 42 18.19 11.34 19.84
CA TYR A 42 19.41 10.72 19.36
C TYR A 42 19.41 10.58 17.83
N THR A 43 18.30 10.12 17.25
CA THR A 43 18.19 9.93 15.79
C THR A 43 18.23 11.25 15.03
N ASN A 44 17.57 12.30 15.55
CA ASN A 44 17.42 13.56 14.81
C ASN A 44 18.52 14.59 15.11
N GLN A 45 19.21 14.53 16.25
CA GLN A 45 20.19 15.57 16.63
C GLN A 45 21.61 15.04 16.79
N ILE A 46 21.81 13.91 17.48
CA ILE A 46 23.16 13.42 17.81
C ILE A 46 23.75 12.55 16.71
N LYS A 47 22.97 11.59 16.20
CA LYS A 47 23.39 10.68 15.14
C LYS A 47 23.89 11.47 13.91
N PRO A 48 23.20 12.55 13.46
CA PRO A 48 23.71 13.40 12.39
C PRO A 48 25.04 14.08 12.75
N LEU A 49 25.18 14.64 13.96
CA LEU A 49 26.41 15.33 14.37
C LEU A 49 27.63 14.38 14.37
N ILE A 50 27.45 13.15 14.85
CA ILE A 50 28.48 12.09 14.82
C ILE A 50 28.86 11.75 13.38
N TYR A 51 27.89 11.64 12.47
CA TYR A 51 28.17 11.40 11.05
C TYR A 51 28.91 12.56 10.40
N LYS A 52 28.56 13.82 10.72
CA LYS A 52 29.26 15.02 10.24
C LYS A 52 30.74 15.00 10.62
N ILE A 53 31.03 14.64 11.88
CA ILE A 53 32.40 14.54 12.41
C ILE A 53 33.17 13.39 11.72
N LYS A 54 32.57 12.19 11.60
CA LYS A 54 33.20 11.04 10.93
C LYS A 54 33.47 11.32 9.45
N TYR A 55 32.54 11.95 8.74
CA TYR A 55 32.69 12.31 7.33
C TYR A 55 33.84 13.31 7.12
N LYS A 56 33.87 14.39 7.91
CA LYS A 56 34.92 15.41 7.85
C LYS A 56 36.32 14.82 8.10
N TYR A 57 36.42 13.83 8.99
CA TYR A 57 37.68 13.14 9.29
C TYR A 57 38.11 12.16 8.18
N LYS A 58 37.18 11.44 7.56
CA LYS A 58 37.49 10.36 6.60
C LYS A 58 37.69 10.84 5.15
N HIS A 59 37.27 12.07 4.81
CA HIS A 59 37.30 12.59 3.43
C HIS A 59 38.16 13.83 3.20
N PHE A 60 39.08 14.14 4.13
CA PHE A 60 39.98 15.30 4.05
C PHE A 60 40.85 15.35 2.77
N ASN A 61 41.07 14.21 2.09
CA ASN A 61 41.92 14.09 0.89
C ASN A 61 41.18 13.68 -0.41
N THR A 62 39.87 13.89 -0.52
CA THR A 62 39.12 13.57 -1.76
C THR A 62 39.24 14.66 -2.82
N LYS A 63 39.45 14.29 -4.09
CA LYS A 63 39.46 15.25 -5.22
C LYS A 63 38.03 15.76 -5.49
N THR A 64 37.89 17.07 -5.70
CA THR A 64 36.61 17.68 -6.09
C THR A 64 36.34 17.34 -7.55
N ILE A 65 35.11 17.00 -7.90
CA ILE A 65 34.70 16.86 -9.31
C ILE A 65 34.41 18.27 -9.85
N PRO A 66 35.03 18.69 -10.97
CA PRO A 66 34.67 19.93 -11.62
C PRO A 66 33.23 19.83 -12.12
N LEU A 67 32.39 20.79 -11.72
CA LEU A 67 31.02 20.88 -12.19
C LEU A 67 30.96 21.68 -13.48
N GLU A 68 30.18 21.21 -14.45
CA GLU A 68 29.90 21.97 -15.66
C GLU A 68 29.13 23.25 -15.31
N HIS A 69 29.29 24.29 -16.13
CA HIS A 69 28.68 25.60 -15.91
C HIS A 69 27.63 25.92 -16.97
N LEU A 70 26.46 26.36 -16.51
CA LEU A 70 25.34 26.79 -17.35
C LEU A 70 24.96 28.23 -16.98
N SER A 71 25.09 29.16 -17.92
CA SER A 71 24.62 30.53 -17.75
C SER A 71 23.32 30.73 -18.53
N ILE A 72 22.35 31.41 -17.92
CA ILE A 72 21.02 31.67 -18.47
C ILE A 72 20.77 33.17 -18.42
N GLU A 73 20.45 33.77 -19.55
CA GLU A 73 20.09 35.18 -19.68
C GLU A 73 18.64 35.29 -20.12
N ILE A 74 17.87 36.10 -19.39
CA ILE A 74 16.44 36.35 -19.60
C ILE A 74 16.25 37.86 -19.72
N GLU A 75 15.42 38.33 -20.66
CA GLU A 75 15.06 39.76 -20.72
C GLU A 75 14.33 40.22 -19.44
N ASP A 76 14.60 41.46 -19.01
CA ASP A 76 14.09 42.03 -17.74
C ASP A 76 12.57 41.89 -17.58
N LYS A 77 11.80 42.09 -18.66
CA LYS A 77 10.33 41.95 -18.64
C LYS A 77 9.86 40.55 -18.22
N TYR A 78 10.61 39.50 -18.58
CA TYR A 78 10.28 38.12 -18.20
C TYR A 78 10.85 37.78 -16.82
N LEU A 79 12.01 38.35 -16.47
CA LEU A 79 12.59 38.21 -15.13
C LEU A 79 11.65 38.77 -14.06
N GLU A 80 11.23 40.03 -14.20
CA GLU A 80 10.31 40.71 -13.26
C GLU A 80 8.99 39.95 -13.11
N LYS A 81 8.44 39.47 -14.24
CA LYS A 81 7.23 38.65 -14.24
C LYS A 81 7.45 37.34 -13.48
N THR A 82 8.58 36.67 -13.71
CA THR A 82 8.91 35.39 -13.05
C THR A 82 9.08 35.58 -11.54
N GLU A 83 9.73 36.66 -11.11
CA GLU A 83 9.85 37.00 -9.69
C GLU A 83 8.49 37.26 -9.04
N LYS A 84 7.59 37.96 -9.74
CA LYS A 84 6.20 38.17 -9.29
C LYS A 84 5.43 36.86 -9.20
N ASP A 85 5.58 35.99 -10.20
CA ASP A 85 4.94 34.67 -10.22
C ASP A 85 5.44 33.79 -9.07
N ILE A 86 6.74 33.79 -8.77
CA ILE A 86 7.34 33.06 -7.65
C ILE A 86 6.81 33.56 -6.30
N LYS A 87 6.70 34.89 -6.09
CA LYS A 87 6.07 35.43 -4.88
C LYS A 87 4.64 34.93 -4.70
N ASN A 88 3.87 34.82 -5.78
CA ASN A 88 2.52 34.26 -5.72
C ASN A 88 2.54 32.75 -5.46
N ILE A 89 3.45 31.99 -6.10
CA ILE A 89 3.61 30.54 -5.86
C ILE A 89 3.93 30.26 -4.39
N LEU A 90 4.87 31.01 -3.79
CA LEU A 90 5.23 30.83 -2.38
C LEU A 90 4.06 31.11 -1.43
N ARG A 91 3.16 32.03 -1.80
CA ARG A 91 1.92 32.28 -1.07
C ARG A 91 0.89 31.16 -1.28
N ASP A 92 0.69 30.76 -2.53
CA ASP A 92 -0.35 29.83 -2.95
C ASP A 92 0.06 28.35 -2.71
N LYS A 93 1.34 28.08 -2.44
CA LYS A 93 1.99 26.77 -2.22
C LYS A 93 1.92 25.80 -3.41
N ILE A 94 1.39 26.20 -4.56
CA ILE A 94 1.26 25.38 -5.77
C ILE A 94 1.68 26.15 -7.02
N ILE A 95 2.34 25.47 -7.96
CA ILE A 95 2.73 25.97 -9.27
C ILE A 95 1.62 25.68 -10.29
N LEU A 96 0.64 26.56 -10.33
CA LEU A 96 -0.49 26.47 -11.27
C LEU A 96 -0.07 26.62 -12.73
N LYS A 97 -0.89 26.08 -13.65
CA LYS A 97 -0.68 26.15 -15.11
C LYS A 97 -0.37 27.56 -15.64
N LYS A 98 -0.94 28.60 -15.02
CA LYS A 98 -0.69 30.00 -15.41
C LYS A 98 0.78 30.44 -15.23
N TYR A 99 1.50 29.82 -14.30
CA TYR A 99 2.93 30.09 -14.03
C TYR A 99 3.88 29.21 -14.87
N LYS A 100 3.36 28.20 -15.58
CA LYS A 100 4.13 27.27 -16.42
C LYS A 100 4.25 27.72 -17.89
N LYS A 101 4.05 29.02 -18.16
CA LYS A 101 4.16 29.57 -19.52
C LYS A 101 5.62 29.65 -19.94
N LYS A 102 5.92 29.20 -21.16
CA LYS A 102 7.27 29.30 -21.74
C LYS A 102 7.59 30.75 -22.10
N PHE A 103 8.86 31.14 -21.96
CA PHE A 103 9.38 32.41 -22.41
C PHE A 103 10.83 32.27 -22.93
N PRO A 104 11.30 33.17 -23.80
CA PRO A 104 12.64 33.11 -24.39
C PRO A 104 13.75 33.31 -23.35
N ALA A 105 14.88 32.66 -23.57
CA ALA A 105 16.14 32.86 -22.86
C ALA A 105 17.33 32.54 -23.77
N LEU A 106 18.50 33.09 -23.45
CA LEU A 106 19.77 32.68 -24.02
C LEU A 106 20.50 31.79 -23.02
N VAL A 107 20.84 30.57 -23.42
CA VAL A 107 21.56 29.61 -22.60
C VAL A 107 23.00 29.51 -23.10
N LYS A 108 23.99 29.69 -22.22
CA LYS A 108 25.41 29.54 -22.53
C LYS A 108 25.97 28.31 -21.83
N TYR A 109 26.62 27.45 -22.60
CA TYR A 109 27.23 26.21 -22.10
C TYR A 109 28.52 25.93 -22.85
N GLN A 110 29.62 25.71 -22.12
CA GLN A 110 30.96 25.49 -22.68
C GLN A 110 31.39 26.55 -23.73
N GLY A 111 31.03 27.82 -23.50
CA GLY A 111 31.35 28.93 -24.42
C GLY A 111 30.44 29.05 -25.65
N ILE A 112 29.46 28.15 -25.81
CA ILE A 112 28.50 28.18 -26.92
C ILE A 112 27.16 28.74 -26.40
N SER A 113 26.57 29.66 -27.17
CA SER A 113 25.26 30.25 -26.90
C SER A 113 24.16 29.52 -27.66
N TYR A 114 23.04 29.26 -27.00
CA TYR A 114 21.87 28.57 -27.52
C TYR A 114 20.63 29.42 -27.26
N LEU A 115 19.83 29.65 -28.31
CA LEU A 115 18.47 30.15 -28.12
C LEU A 115 17.62 29.05 -27.49
N ALA A 116 16.81 29.43 -26.51
CA ALA A 116 15.98 28.51 -25.77
C ALA A 116 14.66 29.14 -25.35
N GLN A 117 13.68 28.29 -25.08
CA GLN A 117 12.53 28.63 -24.26
C GLN A 117 12.67 28.00 -22.88
N ILE A 118 12.27 28.70 -21.83
CA ILE A 118 12.29 28.20 -20.45
C ILE A 118 10.94 28.38 -19.77
N LYS A 119 10.67 27.56 -18.74
CA LYS A 119 9.51 27.69 -17.85
C LYS A 119 9.84 27.21 -16.43
N ILE A 120 9.06 27.63 -15.44
CA ILE A 120 9.14 27.09 -14.08
C ILE A 120 8.81 25.57 -14.09
N LYS A 121 9.61 24.78 -13.38
CA LYS A 121 9.45 23.32 -13.21
C LYS A 121 8.52 22.99 -12.03
N GLY A 122 7.85 21.83 -12.10
CA GLY A 122 7.20 21.20 -10.95
C GLY A 122 5.78 21.70 -10.69
N ASP A 123 5.10 21.06 -9.75
CA ASP A 123 3.72 21.39 -9.34
C ASP A 123 3.68 21.91 -7.90
N TRP A 124 4.67 21.54 -7.09
CA TRP A 124 4.81 21.95 -5.70
C TRP A 124 5.78 23.13 -5.55
N PHE A 125 5.55 23.96 -4.54
CA PHE A 125 6.32 25.20 -4.36
C PHE A 125 7.79 24.98 -4.00
N ASP A 126 8.18 23.80 -3.54
CA ASP A 126 9.58 23.41 -3.27
C ASP A 126 10.52 23.54 -4.47
N ASN A 127 9.97 23.57 -5.69
CA ASN A 127 10.72 23.79 -6.92
C ASN A 127 11.18 25.25 -7.06
N VAL A 128 10.66 26.18 -6.26
CA VAL A 128 11.05 27.59 -6.29
C VAL A 128 11.23 28.15 -4.88
N ASN A 129 12.28 28.94 -4.66
CA ASN A 129 12.43 29.74 -3.45
C ASN A 129 12.96 31.14 -3.81
N SER A 130 13.29 31.95 -2.80
CA SER A 130 13.76 33.32 -3.01
C SER A 130 15.11 33.40 -3.72
N SER A 131 15.97 32.37 -3.62
CA SER A 131 17.32 32.37 -4.19
C SER A 131 17.46 31.47 -5.43
N LYS A 132 16.81 30.30 -5.45
CA LYS A 132 16.91 29.26 -6.48
C LYS A 132 15.59 28.92 -7.14
N TRP A 133 15.61 28.80 -8.48
CA TRP A 133 14.43 28.50 -9.29
C TRP A 133 14.69 27.26 -10.12
N SER A 134 13.86 26.24 -9.96
CA SER A 134 13.91 25.06 -10.84
C SER A 134 13.24 25.40 -12.16
N LEU A 135 13.96 25.19 -13.27
CA LEU A 135 13.54 25.58 -14.61
C LEU A 135 13.59 24.38 -15.54
N THR A 136 12.64 24.32 -16.48
CA THR A 136 12.72 23.44 -17.65
C THR A 136 13.17 24.26 -18.84
N ILE A 137 14.20 23.78 -19.54
CA ILE A 137 14.85 24.40 -20.69
C ILE A 137 14.55 23.57 -21.94
N PHE A 138 14.15 24.26 -23.00
CA PHE A 138 13.88 23.72 -24.33
C PHE A 138 14.80 24.44 -25.31
N LEU A 139 15.80 23.75 -25.86
CA LEU A 139 16.69 24.35 -26.85
C LEU A 139 15.99 24.43 -28.22
N ASP A 140 16.21 25.54 -28.92
CA ASP A 140 15.65 25.76 -30.25
C ASP A 140 16.45 25.02 -31.34
N ASP A 141 15.94 25.02 -32.56
CA ASP A 141 16.63 24.54 -33.78
C ASP A 141 17.25 23.13 -33.70
N ASN A 142 16.60 22.22 -32.96
CA ASN A 142 17.08 20.85 -32.71
C ASN A 142 18.49 20.79 -32.09
N LYS A 143 18.94 21.88 -31.45
CA LYS A 143 20.22 21.90 -30.74
C LYS A 143 20.17 21.04 -29.48
N GLN A 144 21.35 20.60 -29.04
CA GLN A 144 21.49 19.70 -27.89
C GLN A 144 22.70 20.10 -27.06
N ILE A 145 22.56 19.99 -25.74
CA ILE A 145 23.66 20.06 -24.76
C ILE A 145 23.82 18.67 -24.16
N ASN A 146 24.97 18.03 -24.34
CA ASN A 146 25.23 16.65 -23.87
C ASN A 146 24.09 15.67 -24.27
N GLY A 147 23.64 15.73 -25.54
CA GLY A 147 22.50 14.93 -26.06
C GLY A 147 21.11 15.39 -25.62
N MET A 148 21.00 16.48 -24.87
CA MET A 148 19.71 16.98 -24.36
C MET A 148 19.22 18.16 -25.17
N SER A 149 18.14 17.97 -25.92
CA SER A 149 17.37 19.09 -26.51
C SER A 149 16.39 19.70 -25.48
N GLN A 150 16.03 18.94 -24.45
CA GLN A 150 15.16 19.37 -23.37
C GLN A 150 15.65 18.79 -22.05
N PHE A 151 15.82 19.64 -21.05
CA PHE A 151 16.30 19.25 -19.73
C PHE A 151 15.77 20.22 -18.69
N SER A 152 15.86 19.85 -17.42
CA SER A 152 15.50 20.72 -16.31
C SER A 152 16.63 20.84 -15.31
N ILE A 153 16.80 22.03 -14.77
CA ILE A 153 17.64 22.28 -13.61
C ILE A 153 16.76 22.34 -12.37
N GLN A 154 17.22 21.75 -11.28
CA GLN A 154 16.45 21.64 -10.04
C GLN A 154 17.32 21.91 -8.82
N ASP A 155 16.75 22.58 -7.82
CA ASP A 155 17.41 22.78 -6.53
C ASP A 155 17.65 21.41 -5.85
N PRO A 156 18.90 21.03 -5.54
CA PRO A 156 19.21 19.77 -4.88
C PRO A 156 18.39 19.56 -3.59
N LEU A 157 18.10 20.63 -2.85
CA LEU A 157 17.32 20.56 -1.61
C LEU A 157 15.93 19.94 -1.81
N SER A 158 15.30 20.17 -2.97
CA SER A 158 13.96 19.64 -3.28
C SER A 158 13.93 18.12 -3.56
N GLN A 159 15.09 17.47 -3.63
CA GLN A 159 15.24 16.04 -3.96
C GLN A 159 16.11 15.29 -2.95
N ASP A 160 16.25 15.84 -1.75
CA ASP A 160 17.17 15.29 -0.74
C ASP A 160 18.60 15.11 -1.35
N TYR A 161 18.95 16.08 -2.19
CA TYR A 161 20.21 16.33 -2.88
C TYR A 161 20.69 15.19 -3.78
N LEU A 162 21.46 14.23 -3.24
CA LEU A 162 22.02 13.14 -4.03
C LEU A 162 21.14 11.90 -4.01
N THR A 163 20.00 11.93 -3.31
CA THR A 163 19.11 10.80 -3.21
C THR A 163 18.61 10.31 -4.56
N ASP A 164 17.99 11.18 -5.37
CA ASP A 164 17.51 10.77 -6.70
C ASP A 164 18.70 10.37 -7.61
N TRP A 165 19.85 11.02 -7.46
CA TRP A 165 21.06 10.61 -8.19
C TRP A 165 21.51 9.18 -7.85
N VAL A 166 21.63 8.84 -6.56
CA VAL A 166 21.99 7.48 -6.10
C VAL A 166 20.96 6.47 -6.59
N TYR A 167 19.67 6.81 -6.51
CA TYR A 167 18.57 5.97 -7.00
C TYR A 167 18.68 5.70 -8.50
N GLN A 168 18.79 6.74 -9.32
CA GLN A 168 18.90 6.60 -10.78
C GLN A 168 20.16 5.84 -11.21
N LYS A 169 21.32 6.11 -10.58
CA LYS A 169 22.55 5.37 -10.85
C LYS A 169 22.41 3.90 -10.48
N THR A 170 21.79 3.59 -9.34
CA THR A 170 21.53 2.21 -8.93
C THR A 170 20.61 1.52 -9.94
N MET A 171 19.51 2.17 -10.35
CA MET A 171 18.60 1.62 -11.35
C MET A 171 19.30 1.29 -12.67
N GLY A 172 20.12 2.21 -13.18
CA GLY A 172 20.92 1.96 -14.38
C GLY A 172 21.92 0.82 -14.23
N ILE A 173 22.61 0.71 -13.08
CA ILE A 173 23.58 -0.37 -12.79
C ILE A 173 22.93 -1.76 -12.86
N TYR A 174 21.65 -1.87 -12.47
CA TYR A 174 20.91 -3.14 -12.47
C TYR A 174 20.03 -3.32 -13.72
N GLY A 175 20.15 -2.43 -14.70
CA GLY A 175 19.49 -2.53 -16.00
C GLY A 175 17.99 -2.18 -15.97
N CYS A 176 17.55 -1.36 -15.01
CA CYS A 176 16.23 -0.74 -15.05
C CYS A 176 16.29 0.52 -15.92
N ILE A 177 15.18 0.88 -16.56
CA ILE A 177 15.08 2.12 -17.33
C ILE A 177 15.17 3.30 -16.35
N ASN A 178 16.18 4.16 -16.52
CA ASN A 178 16.53 5.22 -15.58
C ASN A 178 16.79 6.57 -16.28
N ASN A 179 16.65 7.66 -15.53
CA ASN A 179 17.06 8.98 -15.98
C ASN A 179 18.56 9.24 -15.72
N ASP A 180 19.15 10.12 -16.51
CA ASP A 180 20.53 10.58 -16.31
C ASP A 180 20.51 11.90 -15.52
N ILE A 181 21.11 11.88 -14.33
CA ILE A 181 21.18 13.02 -13.41
C ILE A 181 22.64 13.32 -13.13
N ASN A 182 23.00 14.60 -13.13
CA ASN A 182 24.32 15.11 -12.74
C ASN A 182 24.17 16.44 -11.96
N LEU A 183 25.26 16.95 -11.39
CA LEU A 183 25.34 18.29 -10.82
C LEU A 183 26.00 19.27 -11.79
N ILE A 184 25.49 20.49 -11.82
CA ILE A 184 26.03 21.64 -12.56
C ILE A 184 26.03 22.90 -11.68
N THR A 185 26.78 23.91 -12.07
CA THR A 185 26.65 25.27 -11.53
C THR A 185 25.81 26.13 -12.47
N VAL A 186 24.95 26.97 -11.90
CA VAL A 186 24.04 27.82 -12.68
C VAL A 186 24.29 29.29 -12.37
N GLU A 187 24.34 30.10 -13.42
CA GLU A 187 24.26 31.55 -13.37
C GLU A 187 22.98 32.02 -14.05
N LEU A 188 22.28 33.00 -13.47
CA LEU A 188 21.06 33.58 -14.02
C LEU A 188 21.19 35.10 -14.04
N ASN A 189 21.16 35.71 -15.23
CA ASN A 189 21.36 37.16 -15.45
C ASN A 189 22.57 37.71 -14.67
N ASN A 190 23.76 37.11 -14.87
CA ASN A 190 25.02 37.44 -14.20
C ASN A 190 25.03 37.25 -12.67
N LYS A 191 24.00 36.61 -12.09
CA LYS A 191 23.95 36.27 -10.66
C LYS A 191 24.25 34.79 -10.50
N GLN A 192 25.28 34.45 -9.74
CA GLN A 192 25.59 33.07 -9.38
C GLN A 192 24.45 32.48 -8.55
N LYS A 193 23.83 31.41 -9.06
CA LYS A 193 22.72 30.71 -8.40
C LYS A 193 23.17 29.43 -7.69
N GLY A 194 24.44 29.06 -7.79
CA GLY A 194 25.00 27.89 -7.12
C GLY A 194 24.76 26.59 -7.86
N ILE A 195 24.75 25.48 -7.11
CA ILE A 195 24.70 24.12 -7.61
C ILE A 195 23.26 23.67 -7.85
N TYR A 196 23.02 23.03 -9.00
CA TYR A 196 21.74 22.44 -9.40
C TYR A 196 21.93 20.99 -9.84
N LEU A 197 20.87 20.20 -9.67
CA LEU A 197 20.72 18.94 -10.39
C LEU A 197 20.27 19.23 -11.81
N ILE A 198 20.88 18.60 -12.81
CA ILE A 198 20.37 18.58 -14.19
C ILE A 198 19.71 17.24 -14.46
N HIS A 199 18.45 17.28 -14.88
CA HIS A 199 17.64 16.12 -15.24
C HIS A 199 17.27 16.23 -16.71
N ARG A 200 17.47 15.15 -17.46
CA ARG A 200 16.98 15.07 -18.83
C ARG A 200 15.46 14.92 -18.84
N LEU A 201 14.79 15.52 -19.82
CA LEU A 201 13.36 15.27 -20.06
C LEU A 201 13.17 14.00 -20.89
N PHE A 202 12.20 13.19 -20.51
CA PHE A 202 11.79 12.01 -21.27
C PHE A 202 11.19 12.43 -22.64
N GLY A 203 11.45 11.65 -23.68
CA GLY A 203 10.93 11.88 -25.02
C GLY A 203 11.56 10.96 -26.07
N ALA A 204 11.16 11.09 -27.34
CA ALA A 204 11.62 10.22 -28.42
C ALA A 204 13.16 10.22 -28.59
N ASN A 205 13.79 11.39 -28.47
CA ASN A 205 15.26 11.51 -28.53
C ASN A 205 15.95 10.75 -27.38
N TRP A 206 15.38 10.83 -26.17
CA TRP A 206 15.90 10.09 -25.02
C TRP A 206 15.81 8.58 -25.21
N LEU A 207 14.70 8.07 -25.76
CA LEU A 207 14.56 6.63 -26.09
C LEU A 207 15.66 6.17 -27.05
N LYS A 208 15.89 6.95 -28.11
CA LYS A 208 16.91 6.66 -29.13
C LYS A 208 18.31 6.63 -28.53
N GLU A 209 18.64 7.57 -27.66
CA GLU A 209 19.95 7.62 -27.00
C GLU A 209 20.16 6.52 -25.96
N LYS A 210 19.11 6.17 -25.20
CA LYS A 210 19.13 5.00 -24.31
C LYS A 210 19.18 3.67 -25.08
N LYS A 211 19.11 3.71 -26.41
CA LYS A 211 19.06 2.53 -27.29
C LYS A 211 17.90 1.60 -26.94
N LEU A 212 16.79 2.18 -26.48
CA LEU A 212 15.56 1.45 -26.25
C LEU A 212 14.89 1.15 -27.60
N PRO A 213 14.13 0.04 -27.71
CA PRO A 213 13.36 -0.26 -28.91
C PRO A 213 12.30 0.81 -29.16
N ALA A 214 11.63 0.73 -30.32
CA ALA A 214 10.50 1.61 -30.61
C ALA A 214 9.42 1.48 -29.53
N GLY A 215 8.97 2.62 -29.00
CA GLY A 215 8.09 2.64 -27.84
C GLY A 215 7.49 4.00 -27.53
N ILE A 216 6.55 4.00 -26.60
CA ILE A 216 5.83 5.20 -26.14
C ILE A 216 6.11 5.37 -24.65
N ILE A 217 6.43 6.58 -24.22
CA ILE A 217 6.52 6.88 -22.78
C ILE A 217 5.15 7.35 -22.33
N CYS A 218 4.62 6.68 -21.31
CA CYS A 218 3.30 6.93 -20.75
C CYS A 218 3.42 7.43 -19.31
N GLN A 219 2.55 8.35 -18.94
CA GLN A 219 2.41 8.86 -17.58
C GLN A 219 0.93 8.90 -17.19
N PHE A 220 0.65 9.07 -15.90
CA PHE A 220 -0.71 9.31 -15.43
C PHE A 220 -1.04 10.80 -15.47
N ASN A 221 -2.26 11.12 -15.93
CA ASN A 221 -2.74 12.49 -15.85
C ASN A 221 -3.10 12.84 -14.40
N ASP A 222 -2.38 13.78 -13.80
CA ASP A 222 -2.53 14.23 -12.42
C ASP A 222 -3.10 15.65 -12.30
N ARG A 223 -3.59 16.22 -13.40
CA ARG A 223 -4.01 17.62 -13.42
C ARG A 223 -5.13 17.91 -12.42
N PHE A 224 -6.15 17.04 -12.39
CA PHE A 224 -7.30 17.25 -11.51
C PHE A 224 -6.96 17.05 -10.02
N LEU A 225 -5.96 16.22 -9.72
CA LEU A 225 -5.39 16.11 -8.38
C LEU A 225 -4.86 17.47 -7.91
N TRP A 226 -4.05 18.13 -8.72
CA TRP A 226 -3.46 19.42 -8.38
C TRP A 226 -4.48 20.57 -8.33
N ASP A 227 -5.46 20.57 -9.26
CA ASP A 227 -6.55 21.55 -9.27
C ASP A 227 -7.40 21.44 -7.98
N GLU A 228 -7.71 20.21 -7.55
CA GLU A 228 -8.41 19.95 -6.30
C GLU A 228 -7.59 20.35 -5.08
N LEU A 229 -6.31 19.96 -5.02
CA LEU A 229 -5.41 20.31 -3.92
C LEU A 229 -5.34 21.84 -3.74
N ASN A 230 -5.22 22.58 -4.84
CA ASN A 230 -5.20 24.05 -4.82
C ASN A 230 -6.50 24.68 -4.29
N SER A 231 -7.66 24.10 -4.58
CA SER A 231 -8.93 24.58 -4.02
C SER A 231 -9.00 24.40 -2.50
N ARG A 232 -8.31 23.38 -1.97
CA ARG A 232 -8.38 22.97 -0.57
C ARG A 232 -7.28 23.53 0.31
N LEU A 233 -6.06 23.74 -0.20
CA LEU A 233 -4.93 24.25 0.59
C LEU A 233 -5.20 25.60 1.27
N LYS A 234 -6.16 26.39 0.78
CA LYS A 234 -6.61 27.63 1.42
C LYS A 234 -7.23 27.40 2.81
N PHE A 235 -7.69 26.18 3.10
CA PHE A 235 -8.32 25.79 4.35
C PHE A 235 -7.41 24.97 5.27
N TYR A 236 -6.18 24.65 4.83
CA TYR A 236 -5.24 23.85 5.60
C TYR A 236 -3.90 24.56 5.74
N GLU A 237 -3.41 24.71 6.97
CA GLU A 237 -2.08 25.29 7.22
C GLU A 237 -0.94 24.38 6.72
N LYS A 238 -1.19 23.06 6.70
CA LYS A 238 -0.27 22.00 6.29
C LYS A 238 -0.88 21.16 5.18
N TRP A 239 -0.08 20.29 4.57
CA TRP A 239 -0.59 19.35 3.58
C TRP A 239 -1.74 18.52 4.20
N PRO A 240 -2.94 18.54 3.60
CA PRO A 240 -4.08 17.83 4.16
C PRO A 240 -3.78 16.34 4.24
N LYS A 241 -4.16 15.70 5.34
CA LYS A 241 -4.13 14.23 5.41
C LYS A 241 -4.93 13.68 4.23
N PHE A 242 -4.39 12.69 3.54
CA PHE A 242 -5.04 12.09 2.35
C PHE A 242 -6.49 11.63 2.59
N SER A 243 -6.83 11.25 3.83
CA SER A 243 -8.21 10.91 4.22
C SER A 243 -9.21 12.07 4.14
N ALA A 244 -8.74 13.32 4.08
CA ALA A 244 -9.58 14.50 3.92
C ALA A 244 -9.88 14.83 2.45
N LEU A 245 -9.16 14.20 1.53
CA LEU A 245 -9.22 14.44 0.10
C LEU A 245 -10.23 13.48 -0.55
N HIS A 246 -11.30 14.02 -1.14
CA HIS A 246 -12.37 13.24 -1.79
C HIS A 246 -12.24 13.40 -3.32
N GLY A 247 -12.28 12.36 -4.14
CA GLY A 247 -12.25 12.53 -5.60
C GLY A 247 -10.91 12.15 -6.25
N TYR A 248 -10.17 13.14 -6.78
CA TYR A 248 -9.08 12.94 -7.77
C TYR A 248 -7.77 12.37 -7.22
N HIS A 249 -7.82 11.76 -6.03
CA HIS A 249 -6.64 11.30 -5.28
C HIS A 249 -6.30 9.84 -5.51
N THR A 250 -7.10 9.15 -6.32
CA THR A 250 -6.92 7.74 -6.65
C THR A 250 -6.61 7.57 -8.13
N ILE A 251 -5.88 6.51 -8.46
CA ILE A 251 -5.57 6.16 -9.85
C ILE A 251 -6.83 5.98 -10.73
N TYR A 252 -7.97 5.61 -10.13
CA TYR A 252 -9.26 5.46 -10.84
C TYR A 252 -9.81 6.77 -11.39
N SER A 253 -9.32 7.90 -10.89
CA SER A 253 -9.69 9.23 -11.38
C SER A 253 -8.72 9.76 -12.46
N SER A 254 -7.71 8.96 -12.80
CA SER A 254 -6.68 9.28 -13.79
C SER A 254 -6.82 8.37 -15.02
N PHE A 255 -6.05 8.69 -16.05
CA PHE A 255 -5.88 7.89 -17.25
C PHE A 255 -4.41 7.95 -17.70
N LEU A 256 -3.97 6.93 -18.44
CA LEU A 256 -2.66 6.96 -19.08
C LEU A 256 -2.69 7.92 -20.27
N GLU A 257 -1.68 8.78 -20.34
CA GLU A 257 -1.44 9.68 -21.48
C GLU A 257 -0.02 9.49 -22.02
N PRO A 258 0.19 9.65 -23.33
CA PRO A 258 1.52 9.60 -23.91
C PRO A 258 2.22 10.94 -23.67
N LEU A 259 3.49 10.89 -23.30
CA LEU A 259 4.30 12.08 -23.08
C LEU A 259 4.55 12.83 -24.40
N ASP A 260 4.66 12.09 -25.51
CA ASP A 260 4.72 12.64 -26.87
C ASP A 260 3.37 12.44 -27.60
N TYR A 261 2.42 13.32 -27.32
CA TYR A 261 1.09 13.29 -27.94
C TYR A 261 1.14 13.42 -29.47
N ASN A 262 2.06 14.22 -29.99
CA ASN A 262 2.17 14.47 -31.42
C ASN A 262 2.64 13.22 -32.17
N LEU A 263 3.61 12.48 -31.62
CA LEU A 263 4.03 11.18 -32.14
C LEU A 263 2.86 10.19 -32.22
N VAL A 264 2.04 10.13 -31.18
CA VAL A 264 0.90 9.21 -31.14
C VAL A 264 -0.20 9.62 -32.13
N GLN A 265 -0.42 10.92 -32.37
CA GLN A 265 -1.43 11.36 -33.34
C GLN A 265 -1.00 11.26 -34.79
N SER A 266 0.30 11.43 -35.08
CA SER A 266 0.81 11.47 -36.45
C SER A 266 0.97 10.09 -37.08
N ASP A 267 1.18 9.05 -36.27
CA ASP A 267 1.36 7.67 -36.74
C ASP A 267 0.17 6.79 -36.38
N THR A 268 -0.51 6.25 -37.41
CA THR A 268 -1.73 5.44 -37.23
C THR A 268 -1.48 4.12 -36.51
N LEU A 269 -0.30 3.50 -36.68
CA LEU A 269 0.04 2.25 -36.02
C LEU A 269 0.36 2.49 -34.54
N ILE A 270 1.12 3.55 -34.24
CA ILE A 270 1.41 3.96 -32.85
C ILE A 270 0.11 4.35 -32.13
N LYS A 271 -0.78 5.09 -32.80
CA LYS A 271 -2.11 5.44 -32.27
C LYS A 271 -2.91 4.20 -31.86
N LYS A 272 -3.04 3.23 -32.77
CA LYS A 272 -3.77 1.99 -32.52
C LYS A 272 -3.13 1.17 -31.39
N ALA A 273 -1.81 1.14 -31.31
CA ALA A 273 -1.09 0.46 -30.23
C ALA A 273 -1.36 1.13 -28.87
N PHE A 274 -1.39 2.47 -28.83
CA PHE A 274 -1.72 3.23 -27.62
C PHE A 274 -3.19 3.05 -27.20
N GLU A 275 -4.13 3.02 -28.14
CA GLU A 275 -5.54 2.73 -27.87
C GLU A 275 -5.71 1.32 -27.25
N ASN A 276 -5.02 0.32 -27.80
CA ASN A 276 -5.00 -1.04 -27.25
C ASN A 276 -4.37 -1.09 -25.84
N LEU A 277 -3.29 -0.34 -25.60
CA LEU A 277 -2.71 -0.19 -24.27
C LEU A 277 -3.74 0.37 -23.28
N ASN A 278 -4.46 1.43 -23.64
CA ASN A 278 -5.50 2.02 -22.79
C ASN A 278 -6.60 1.01 -22.47
N THR A 279 -7.09 0.25 -23.45
CA THR A 279 -8.08 -0.81 -23.21
C THR A 279 -7.56 -1.84 -22.21
N LYS A 280 -6.35 -2.37 -22.42
CA LYS A 280 -5.73 -3.34 -21.49
C LYS A 280 -5.55 -2.75 -20.08
N PHE A 281 -5.18 -1.48 -19.98
CA PHE A 281 -5.01 -0.80 -18.71
C PHE A 281 -6.32 -0.73 -17.91
N TYR A 282 -7.44 -0.36 -18.55
CA TYR A 282 -8.74 -0.37 -17.89
C TYR A 282 -9.21 -1.78 -17.50
N GLN A 283 -9.00 -2.78 -18.36
CA GLN A 283 -9.26 -4.18 -18.00
C GLN A 283 -8.42 -4.62 -16.79
N PHE A 284 -7.16 -4.20 -16.72
CA PHE A 284 -6.30 -4.47 -15.57
C PHE A 284 -6.82 -3.80 -14.28
N LEU A 285 -7.19 -2.52 -14.33
CA LEU A 285 -7.76 -1.81 -13.17
C LEU A 285 -9.08 -2.42 -12.68
N ASN A 286 -9.89 -2.97 -13.58
CA ASN A 286 -11.14 -3.64 -13.24
C ASN A 286 -10.95 -5.08 -12.71
N GLY A 287 -9.73 -5.62 -12.81
CA GLY A 287 -9.42 -7.00 -12.45
C GLY A 287 -9.74 -8.04 -13.54
N ASP A 288 -10.06 -7.60 -14.75
CA ASP A 288 -10.37 -8.43 -15.91
C ASP A 288 -9.10 -8.91 -16.64
N LEU A 289 -7.97 -8.24 -16.43
CA LEU A 289 -6.69 -8.57 -17.07
C LEU A 289 -5.61 -8.87 -16.03
N LYS A 290 -4.88 -9.98 -16.22
CA LYS A 290 -3.75 -10.35 -15.37
C LYS A 290 -2.52 -9.46 -15.61
N PRO A 291 -1.65 -9.26 -14.60
CA PRO A 291 -0.45 -8.44 -14.74
C PRO A 291 0.44 -8.82 -15.94
N ASP A 292 0.60 -10.10 -16.24
CA ASP A 292 1.48 -10.62 -17.32
C ASP A 292 1.04 -10.24 -18.74
N LYS A 293 -0.20 -9.75 -18.92
CA LYS A 293 -0.72 -9.30 -20.23
C LYS A 293 -0.53 -7.82 -20.49
N LEU A 294 -0.13 -7.07 -19.48
CA LEU A 294 0.05 -5.62 -19.53
C LEU A 294 1.48 -5.19 -19.18
N PHE A 295 2.15 -5.87 -18.25
CA PHE A 295 3.46 -5.48 -17.75
C PHE A 295 4.51 -6.54 -18.04
N ASP A 296 5.75 -6.10 -18.30
CA ASP A 296 6.91 -6.98 -18.21
C ASP A 296 7.16 -7.30 -16.73
N LEU A 297 6.82 -8.52 -16.32
CA LEU A 297 6.92 -8.92 -14.91
C LEU A 297 8.36 -8.99 -14.40
N THR A 298 9.35 -9.16 -15.28
CA THR A 298 10.77 -9.21 -14.90
C THR A 298 11.30 -7.80 -14.65
N ALA A 299 10.97 -6.85 -15.53
CA ALA A 299 11.30 -5.45 -15.35
C ALA A 299 10.59 -4.88 -14.11
N MET A 300 9.29 -5.19 -13.96
CA MET A 300 8.50 -4.73 -12.81
C MET A 300 8.98 -5.31 -11.48
N SER A 301 9.29 -6.61 -11.42
CA SER A 301 9.78 -7.24 -10.19
C SER A 301 11.10 -6.65 -9.73
N LYS A 302 12.02 -6.42 -10.67
CA LYS A 302 13.34 -5.84 -10.37
C LYS A 302 13.23 -4.38 -9.93
N TYR A 303 12.45 -3.58 -10.65
CA TYR A 303 12.21 -2.17 -10.32
C TYR A 303 11.64 -2.01 -8.91
N LEU A 304 10.61 -2.80 -8.55
CA LEU A 304 10.00 -2.72 -7.23
C LEU A 304 10.94 -3.19 -6.13
N ALA A 305 11.62 -4.33 -6.32
CA ALA A 305 12.55 -4.87 -5.33
C ALA A 305 13.70 -3.89 -5.03
N ILE A 306 14.30 -3.27 -6.07
CA ILE A 306 15.35 -2.26 -5.88
C ILE A 306 14.79 -1.02 -5.18
N SER A 307 13.63 -0.51 -5.60
CA SER A 307 13.04 0.70 -5.02
C SER A 307 12.69 0.53 -3.54
N GLU A 308 12.27 -0.66 -3.14
CA GLU A 308 11.99 -0.98 -1.74
C GLU A 308 13.26 -1.06 -0.89
N VAL A 309 14.31 -1.74 -1.37
CA VAL A 309 15.59 -1.78 -0.65
C VAL A 309 16.16 -0.37 -0.47
N LEU A 310 16.03 0.46 -1.51
CA LEU A 310 16.43 1.87 -1.48
C LEU A 310 15.48 2.78 -0.67
N GLY A 311 14.38 2.24 -0.12
CA GLY A 311 13.44 3.02 0.67
C GLY A 311 12.76 4.16 -0.10
N SER A 312 12.74 4.10 -1.43
CA SER A 312 12.24 5.16 -2.32
C SER A 312 10.73 5.05 -2.53
N ALA A 313 9.95 4.93 -1.46
CA ALA A 313 8.51 4.68 -1.56
C ALA A 313 7.72 5.80 -2.26
N HIS A 314 8.27 7.01 -2.33
CA HIS A 314 7.64 8.15 -2.99
C HIS A 314 7.20 7.80 -4.43
N ASN A 315 8.10 7.24 -5.24
CA ASN A 315 7.87 7.07 -6.67
C ASN A 315 7.04 5.85 -7.06
N TYR A 316 7.23 4.72 -6.36
CA TYR A 316 6.54 3.49 -6.71
C TYR A 316 5.24 3.33 -5.93
N LYS A 317 5.05 4.00 -4.79
CA LYS A 317 3.74 4.06 -4.14
C LYS A 317 2.89 5.15 -4.78
N GLY A 318 3.34 6.39 -4.87
CA GLY A 318 2.58 7.48 -5.51
C GLY A 318 2.18 7.15 -6.94
N TRP A 319 0.89 7.18 -7.29
CA TRP A 319 0.46 6.86 -8.66
C TRP A 319 0.89 7.94 -9.65
N LYS A 320 0.86 9.22 -9.26
CA LYS A 320 1.20 10.36 -10.11
C LYS A 320 2.65 10.36 -10.62
N ASP A 321 3.58 9.78 -9.85
CA ASP A 321 5.01 9.83 -10.18
C ASP A 321 5.46 8.66 -11.06
N ARG A 322 4.59 7.67 -11.26
CA ARG A 322 4.90 6.50 -12.09
C ARG A 322 4.91 6.85 -13.57
N LYS A 323 5.95 6.39 -14.24
CA LYS A 323 6.10 6.47 -15.70
C LYS A 323 6.41 5.08 -16.24
N PHE A 324 5.87 4.79 -17.42
CA PHE A 324 6.06 3.52 -18.09
C PHE A 324 6.59 3.73 -19.50
N PHE A 325 7.48 2.84 -19.92
CA PHE A 325 7.85 2.65 -21.30
C PHE A 325 6.96 1.54 -21.87
N TYR A 326 6.11 1.87 -22.83
CA TYR A 326 5.34 0.91 -23.60
C TYR A 326 6.17 0.44 -24.79
N ASN A 327 6.65 -0.79 -24.72
CA ASN A 327 7.47 -1.40 -25.74
C ASN A 327 6.60 -1.93 -26.88
N LEU A 328 6.69 -1.32 -28.07
CA LEU A 328 5.81 -1.68 -29.20
C LEU A 328 6.07 -3.08 -29.74
N SER A 329 7.25 -3.64 -29.50
CA SER A 329 7.60 -5.00 -29.95
C SER A 329 6.96 -6.09 -29.09
N THR A 330 6.89 -5.88 -27.77
CA THR A 330 6.33 -6.85 -26.81
C THR A 330 4.87 -6.57 -26.50
N GLY A 331 4.42 -5.32 -26.69
CA GLY A 331 3.10 -4.85 -26.29
C GLY A 331 2.91 -4.83 -24.77
N LEU A 332 4.00 -4.67 -24.01
CA LEU A 332 4.04 -4.63 -22.54
C LEU A 332 4.63 -3.31 -22.01
N LEU A 333 4.23 -2.95 -20.78
CA LEU A 333 4.77 -1.82 -20.03
C LEU A 333 5.98 -2.23 -19.18
N GLU A 334 7.03 -1.43 -19.26
CA GLU A 334 8.22 -1.49 -18.42
C GLU A 334 8.28 -0.23 -17.53
N PRO A 335 8.53 -0.33 -16.21
CA PRO A 335 8.60 0.85 -15.35
C PRO A 335 9.85 1.70 -15.64
N ILE A 336 9.68 3.02 -15.56
CA ILE A 336 10.77 3.99 -15.65
C ILE A 336 11.04 4.56 -14.26
N ALA A 337 12.29 4.45 -13.81
CA ALA A 337 12.74 5.08 -12.57
C ALA A 337 12.67 6.61 -12.67
N TYR A 338 11.99 7.23 -11.70
CA TYR A 338 11.74 8.66 -11.66
C TYR A 338 11.51 9.12 -10.22
N ASP A 339 11.99 10.33 -9.87
CA ASP A 339 11.57 11.12 -8.71
C ASP A 339 11.52 10.35 -7.38
N ALA A 340 12.66 9.76 -7.00
CA ALA A 340 12.75 9.03 -5.73
C ALA A 340 12.50 9.92 -4.50
N ALA A 341 12.80 11.23 -4.61
CA ALA A 341 12.63 12.30 -3.62
C ALA A 341 13.33 12.11 -2.26
N ALA A 342 13.40 10.90 -1.70
CA ALA A 342 14.04 10.59 -0.43
C ALA A 342 14.35 9.08 -0.29
N VAL A 343 15.35 8.75 0.54
CA VAL A 343 15.63 7.39 1.02
C VAL A 343 15.07 7.31 2.43
N TRP A 344 14.08 6.43 2.64
CA TRP A 344 13.49 6.23 3.96
C TRP A 344 13.93 4.92 4.59
N SER A 345 13.94 4.92 5.93
CA SER A 345 13.95 3.67 6.67
C SER A 345 12.63 2.97 6.38
N ILE A 346 12.71 1.75 5.84
CA ILE A 346 11.51 0.96 5.63
C ILE A 346 11.08 0.37 6.97
N LYS A 347 9.78 0.53 7.27
CA LYS A 347 9.12 -0.11 8.40
C LYS A 347 8.18 -1.23 7.97
N GLU A 348 8.14 -1.46 6.66
CA GLU A 348 7.25 -2.36 5.94
C GLU A 348 7.86 -2.62 4.55
N ILE A 349 7.58 -3.78 3.97
CA ILE A 349 7.88 -4.06 2.56
C ILE A 349 6.64 -3.70 1.74
N GLY A 350 6.79 -2.96 0.64
CA GLY A 350 5.69 -2.34 -0.11
C GLY A 350 4.67 -3.34 -0.69
N LEU A 351 5.10 -4.57 -0.98
CA LEU A 351 4.22 -5.68 -1.36
C LEU A 351 3.84 -6.62 -0.20
N THR A 352 4.06 -6.21 1.06
CA THR A 352 3.51 -6.88 2.25
C THR A 352 2.31 -6.10 2.80
N PHE A 353 1.33 -6.83 3.35
CA PHE A 353 -0.07 -6.41 3.50
C PHE A 353 -0.38 -5.10 4.25
N GLU A 354 0.52 -4.51 5.04
CA GLU A 354 0.21 -3.24 5.75
C GLU A 354 -0.18 -2.11 4.78
N ASN A 355 0.29 -2.14 3.53
CA ASN A 355 -0.12 -1.17 2.51
C ASN A 355 -1.48 -1.45 1.84
N LEU A 356 -2.01 -2.68 1.94
CA LEU A 356 -3.26 -3.07 1.29
C LEU A 356 -4.51 -2.63 2.06
N GLU A 357 -4.37 -2.41 3.37
CA GLU A 357 -5.43 -1.89 4.24
C GLU A 357 -5.74 -0.42 3.97
N ASN A 358 -4.70 0.36 3.69
CA ASN A 358 -4.83 1.75 3.36
C ASN A 358 -5.21 1.91 1.88
N LYS A 359 -6.45 1.54 1.53
CA LYS A 359 -7.10 1.85 0.23
C LYS A 359 -7.14 3.35 -0.13
N ILE A 360 -6.60 4.21 0.73
CA ILE A 360 -6.51 5.67 0.61
C ILE A 360 -5.05 6.13 0.46
N ILE A 361 -4.06 5.22 0.41
CA ILE A 361 -2.70 5.60 0.02
C ILE A 361 -2.60 5.61 -1.51
N GLU A 362 -2.11 6.74 -2.01
CA GLU A 362 -1.77 7.02 -3.40
C GLU A 362 -1.12 5.77 -4.04
N GLY A 363 -1.76 5.21 -5.07
CA GLY A 363 -1.24 4.14 -5.93
C GLY A 363 -1.31 2.69 -5.43
N THR A 364 -1.92 2.43 -4.27
CA THR A 364 -2.22 1.05 -3.82
C THR A 364 -3.03 0.22 -4.85
N PRO A 365 -4.04 0.75 -5.58
CA PRO A 365 -4.84 -0.11 -6.46
C PRO A 365 -4.08 -0.74 -7.63
N LEU A 366 -3.02 -0.08 -8.14
CA LEU A 366 -2.25 -0.59 -9.26
C LEU A 366 -1.37 -1.79 -8.88
N LEU A 367 -0.86 -1.82 -7.64
CA LEU A 367 0.03 -2.90 -7.18
C LEU A 367 -0.75 -4.10 -6.65
N ASN A 368 -2.02 -3.94 -6.26
CA ASN A 368 -2.84 -5.02 -5.70
C ASN A 368 -2.89 -6.29 -6.58
N PRO A 369 -3.11 -6.20 -7.92
CA PRO A 369 -3.17 -7.41 -8.75
C PRO A 369 -1.84 -8.18 -8.80
N PHE A 370 -0.70 -7.48 -8.69
CA PHE A 370 0.62 -8.10 -8.68
C PHE A 370 0.84 -8.96 -7.43
N TYR A 371 0.33 -8.51 -6.27
CA TYR A 371 0.43 -9.25 -5.02
C TYR A 371 -0.19 -10.66 -5.11
N TYR A 372 -1.31 -10.79 -5.83
CA TYR A 372 -2.02 -12.06 -5.99
C TYR A 372 -1.52 -12.88 -7.20
N ASP A 373 -0.62 -12.34 -8.02
CA ASP A 373 -0.06 -13.05 -9.17
C ASP A 373 1.17 -13.87 -8.75
N SER A 374 1.04 -15.20 -8.83
CA SER A 374 2.10 -16.12 -8.39
C SER A 374 3.38 -16.00 -9.21
N THR A 375 3.27 -15.65 -10.50
CA THR A 375 4.44 -15.52 -11.39
C THR A 375 5.24 -14.28 -11.03
N PHE A 376 4.55 -13.15 -10.87
CA PHE A 376 5.15 -11.90 -10.42
C PHE A 376 5.76 -12.05 -9.03
N MET A 377 4.99 -12.53 -8.04
CA MET A 377 5.48 -12.68 -6.68
C MET A 377 6.71 -13.58 -6.60
N SER A 378 6.78 -14.60 -7.45
CA SER A 378 7.98 -15.44 -7.55
C SER A 378 9.20 -14.65 -8.04
N LYS A 379 9.07 -13.89 -9.13
CA LYS A 379 10.16 -13.06 -9.66
C LYS A 379 10.59 -11.98 -8.67
N TYR A 380 9.63 -11.32 -8.03
CA TYR A 380 9.89 -10.27 -7.06
C TYR A 380 10.60 -10.80 -5.80
N LEU A 381 10.14 -11.92 -5.23
CA LEU A 381 10.81 -12.49 -4.05
C LEU A 381 12.20 -13.02 -4.36
N ILE A 382 12.42 -13.60 -5.55
CA ILE A 382 13.77 -13.99 -6.00
C ILE A 382 14.71 -12.78 -6.01
N GLU A 383 14.26 -11.65 -6.57
CA GLU A 383 15.04 -10.41 -6.55
C GLU A 383 15.26 -9.90 -5.12
N MET A 384 14.23 -9.92 -4.27
CA MET A 384 14.36 -9.51 -2.87
C MET A 384 15.37 -10.37 -2.10
N TYR A 385 15.36 -11.70 -2.27
CA TYR A 385 16.37 -12.58 -1.66
C TYR A 385 17.77 -12.29 -2.19
N ARG A 386 17.92 -12.05 -3.50
CA ARG A 386 19.20 -11.70 -4.13
C ARG A 386 19.77 -10.39 -3.58
N LEU A 387 18.92 -9.38 -3.45
CA LEU A 387 19.30 -8.06 -2.94
C LEU A 387 19.62 -8.11 -1.45
N ALA A 388 18.79 -8.81 -0.67
CA ALA A 388 18.94 -8.91 0.77
C ALA A 388 20.16 -9.74 1.17
N ASN A 389 20.41 -10.89 0.54
CA ASN A 389 21.50 -11.80 0.94
C ASN A 389 22.79 -11.63 0.15
N GLY A 390 22.81 -10.74 -0.85
CA GLY A 390 24.00 -10.45 -1.66
C GLY A 390 24.80 -9.25 -1.13
N PHE A 391 25.89 -8.94 -1.83
CA PHE A 391 26.71 -7.74 -1.63
C PHE A 391 26.10 -6.52 -2.33
N PHE A 392 24.77 -6.37 -2.30
CA PHE A 392 24.06 -5.36 -3.10
C PHE A 392 24.50 -3.94 -2.77
N ILE A 393 24.47 -3.57 -1.49
CA ILE A 393 24.85 -2.25 -0.98
C ILE A 393 26.32 -1.96 -1.25
N ASP A 394 27.21 -2.89 -0.88
CA ASP A 394 28.65 -2.78 -1.14
C ASP A 394 28.96 -2.60 -2.63
N SER A 395 28.28 -3.36 -3.50
CA SER A 395 28.48 -3.28 -4.96
C SER A 395 28.06 -1.93 -5.54
N ILE A 396 26.96 -1.34 -5.04
CA ILE A 396 26.53 -0.01 -5.45
C ILE A 396 27.55 1.02 -5.01
N PHE A 397 27.86 1.06 -3.72
CA PHE A 397 28.77 2.05 -3.17
C PHE A 397 30.16 1.93 -3.76
N PHE A 398 30.64 0.73 -4.08
CA PHE A 398 31.87 0.54 -4.82
C PHE A 398 31.84 1.19 -6.20
N LYS A 399 30.78 0.96 -6.98
CA LYS A 399 30.63 1.49 -8.35
C LYS A 399 30.45 3.00 -8.41
N ILE A 400 29.78 3.60 -7.42
CA ILE A 400 29.47 5.05 -7.43
C ILE A 400 30.37 5.88 -6.53
N LYS A 401 31.34 5.24 -5.83
CA LYS A 401 32.14 5.84 -4.75
C LYS A 401 32.73 7.21 -5.11
N ASP A 402 33.46 7.27 -6.21
CA ASP A 402 34.24 8.44 -6.57
C ASP A 402 33.33 9.60 -6.99
N SER A 403 32.30 9.31 -7.79
CA SER A 403 31.28 10.29 -8.17
C SER A 403 30.49 10.79 -6.97
N LEU A 404 30.07 9.89 -6.09
CA LEU A 404 29.32 10.23 -4.88
C LEU A 404 30.15 11.12 -3.95
N GLN A 405 31.42 10.78 -3.70
CA GLN A 405 32.31 11.60 -2.87
C GLN A 405 32.59 12.97 -3.50
N GLY A 406 32.85 13.02 -4.81
CA GLY A 406 33.11 14.27 -5.50
C GLY A 406 31.90 15.21 -5.52
N TYR A 407 30.70 14.67 -5.74
CA TYR A 407 29.45 15.43 -5.66
C TYR A 407 29.09 15.84 -4.24
N SER A 408 29.26 14.97 -3.24
CA SER A 408 29.10 15.34 -1.84
C SER A 408 30.06 16.47 -1.47
N LYS A 409 31.32 16.43 -1.94
CA LYS A 409 32.28 17.52 -1.70
C LYS A 409 31.86 18.83 -2.37
N ALA A 410 31.38 18.77 -3.61
CA ALA A 410 30.87 19.96 -4.31
C ALA A 410 29.66 20.56 -3.57
N LEU A 411 28.68 19.74 -3.18
CA LEU A 411 27.52 20.23 -2.42
C LEU A 411 27.93 20.83 -1.08
N ASN A 412 28.93 20.27 -0.39
CA ASN A 412 29.42 20.83 0.87
C ASN A 412 30.02 22.24 0.75
N THR A 413 30.40 22.71 -0.44
CA THR A 413 30.88 24.10 -0.61
C THR A 413 29.75 25.11 -0.49
N GLU A 414 28.51 24.70 -0.74
CA GLU A 414 27.33 25.57 -0.70
C GLU A 414 26.39 25.22 0.46
N PHE A 415 26.28 23.94 0.82
CA PHE A 415 25.30 23.41 1.76
C PHE A 415 25.94 22.81 3.03
N SER A 416 26.99 23.47 3.56
CA SER A 416 27.88 22.96 4.61
C SER A 416 27.22 22.61 5.97
N GLU A 417 25.95 22.96 6.18
CA GLU A 417 25.24 22.73 7.44
C GLU A 417 24.50 21.39 7.49
N ASP A 418 24.09 20.84 6.35
CA ASP A 418 23.20 19.68 6.27
C ASP A 418 23.94 18.34 6.25
N VAL A 419 23.54 17.44 7.16
CA VAL A 419 24.17 16.13 7.34
C VAL A 419 23.62 15.06 6.38
N MET A 420 22.46 15.30 5.76
CA MET A 420 21.69 14.28 5.05
C MET A 420 22.34 13.75 3.74
N TYR A 421 23.43 14.36 3.26
CA TYR A 421 24.07 13.99 1.97
C TYR A 421 25.42 13.29 2.13
N SER A 422 25.71 12.82 3.34
CA SER A 422 26.89 12.02 3.61
C SER A 422 26.69 10.61 3.02
N PRO A 423 27.67 10.08 2.25
CA PRO A 423 27.68 8.68 1.81
C PRO A 423 27.45 7.69 2.96
N PHE A 424 27.87 8.02 4.18
CA PHE A 424 27.68 7.19 5.37
C PHE A 424 26.24 7.15 5.88
N TYR A 425 25.45 8.20 5.63
CA TYR A 425 24.04 8.22 5.99
C TYR A 425 23.28 7.20 5.14
N TYR A 426 23.51 7.21 3.83
CA TYR A 426 22.94 6.23 2.91
C TYR A 426 23.40 4.81 3.25
N ASP A 427 24.70 4.60 3.49
CA ASP A 427 25.23 3.27 3.82
C ASP A 427 24.54 2.67 5.08
N SER A 428 24.46 3.43 6.17
CA SER A 428 23.82 2.95 7.40
C SER A 428 22.32 2.70 7.23
N LEU A 429 21.62 3.58 6.51
CA LEU A 429 20.17 3.49 6.32
C LEU A 429 19.80 2.32 5.41
N LEU A 430 20.51 2.18 4.30
CA LEU A 430 20.27 1.11 3.33
C LEU A 430 20.63 -0.27 3.91
N ASN A 431 21.69 -0.38 4.71
CA ASN A 431 21.98 -1.61 5.44
C ASN A 431 20.86 -1.96 6.44
N SER A 432 20.31 -0.98 7.14
CA SER A 432 19.15 -1.19 8.02
C SER A 432 17.92 -1.68 7.25
N ASN A 433 17.67 -1.17 6.04
CA ASN A 433 16.59 -1.65 5.18
C ASN A 433 16.83 -3.10 4.74
N VAL A 434 18.06 -3.43 4.34
CA VAL A 434 18.44 -4.80 3.99
C VAL A 434 18.24 -5.75 5.16
N ASP A 435 18.66 -5.38 6.36
CA ASP A 435 18.50 -6.22 7.56
C ASP A 435 17.04 -6.43 7.94
N TYR A 436 16.21 -5.38 7.80
CA TYR A 436 14.76 -5.49 7.97
C TYR A 436 14.13 -6.45 6.95
N ILE A 437 14.51 -6.33 5.67
CA ILE A 437 14.04 -7.25 4.62
C ILE A 437 14.48 -8.69 4.89
N LYS A 438 15.74 -8.89 5.28
CA LYS A 438 16.23 -10.23 5.70
C LYS A 438 15.39 -10.80 6.82
N ALA A 439 15.02 -10.01 7.83
CA ALA A 439 14.20 -10.47 8.94
C ALA A 439 12.81 -10.95 8.46
N ILE A 440 12.16 -10.20 7.55
CA ILE A 440 10.86 -10.60 6.98
C ILE A 440 10.99 -11.87 6.14
N LEU A 441 12.03 -11.97 5.31
CA LEU A 441 12.25 -13.10 4.42
C LEU A 441 12.66 -14.39 5.14
N ASN A 442 12.90 -14.34 6.46
CA ASN A 442 13.31 -15.50 7.26
C ASN A 442 12.42 -15.67 8.50
N PRO A 443 11.08 -15.87 8.33
CA PRO A 443 10.20 -16.17 9.44
C PRO A 443 10.55 -17.52 10.08
N SER A 444 10.33 -17.67 11.38
CA SER A 444 10.58 -18.93 12.08
C SER A 444 9.64 -20.06 11.64
N LYS A 445 8.43 -19.72 11.14
CA LYS A 445 7.41 -20.67 10.69
C LYS A 445 6.43 -20.00 9.72
N CYS A 446 6.11 -20.68 8.62
CA CYS A 446 5.08 -20.23 7.67
C CYS A 446 3.78 -21.04 7.70
N LEU A 447 3.85 -22.34 7.98
CA LEU A 447 2.71 -23.23 7.79
C LEU A 447 2.23 -23.88 9.09
N ASN A 448 0.92 -23.85 9.30
CA ASN A 448 0.22 -24.78 10.19
C ASN A 448 -0.36 -25.92 9.34
N VAL A 449 -0.11 -27.17 9.75
CA VAL A 449 -0.49 -28.36 8.99
C VAL A 449 -1.25 -29.30 9.91
N PHE A 450 -2.43 -29.74 9.47
CA PHE A 450 -3.34 -30.55 10.26
C PHE A 450 -3.75 -31.80 9.51
N ILE A 451 -3.92 -32.92 10.21
CA ILE A 451 -4.52 -34.12 9.61
C ILE A 451 -5.98 -33.85 9.27
N LYS A 452 -6.36 -34.11 8.02
CA LYS A 452 -7.76 -34.07 7.56
C LYS A 452 -8.35 -35.47 7.45
N LYS A 453 -7.60 -36.42 6.90
CA LYS A 453 -8.02 -37.82 6.72
C LYS A 453 -6.81 -38.74 6.68
N THR A 454 -6.91 -39.90 7.29
CA THR A 454 -5.93 -40.99 7.17
C THR A 454 -6.60 -42.19 6.49
N GLY A 455 -5.95 -42.71 5.45
CA GLY A 455 -6.29 -43.95 4.75
C GLY A 455 -5.25 -45.05 5.02
N ILE A 456 -5.42 -46.21 4.38
CA ILE A 456 -4.53 -47.38 4.56
C ILE A 456 -3.11 -47.10 4.04
N ASP A 457 -3.02 -46.43 2.89
CA ASP A 457 -1.78 -46.13 2.16
C ASP A 457 -1.65 -44.63 1.84
N SER A 458 -2.44 -43.79 2.48
CA SER A 458 -2.51 -42.37 2.15
C SER A 458 -2.95 -41.52 3.33
N ILE A 459 -2.60 -40.25 3.27
CA ILE A 459 -2.99 -39.26 4.27
C ILE A 459 -3.22 -37.94 3.56
N THR A 460 -4.27 -37.25 3.97
CA THR A 460 -4.64 -35.93 3.50
C THR A 460 -4.45 -34.95 4.64
N VAL A 461 -3.72 -33.87 4.37
CA VAL A 461 -3.50 -32.79 5.33
C VAL A 461 -4.12 -31.49 4.83
N GLY A 462 -4.66 -30.71 5.77
CA GLY A 462 -5.01 -29.31 5.54
C GLY A 462 -3.82 -28.43 5.89
N VAL A 463 -3.41 -27.59 4.95
CA VAL A 463 -2.30 -26.66 5.09
C VAL A 463 -2.84 -25.24 5.14
N LEU A 464 -2.47 -24.52 6.18
CA LEU A 464 -2.77 -23.11 6.39
C LEU A 464 -1.46 -22.33 6.39
N ASN A 465 -1.33 -21.39 5.46
CA ASN A 465 -0.27 -20.38 5.53
C ASN A 465 -0.65 -19.34 6.58
N ILE A 466 0.27 -19.05 7.51
CA ILE A 466 0.09 -18.07 8.58
C ILE A 466 1.02 -16.85 8.42
N GLN A 467 1.74 -16.77 7.30
CA GLN A 467 2.62 -15.66 6.94
C GLN A 467 2.11 -14.96 5.70
N SER A 468 2.48 -13.68 5.53
CA SER A 468 2.23 -12.90 4.32
C SER A 468 3.01 -13.40 3.11
N LEU A 469 4.11 -14.14 3.34
CA LEU A 469 4.94 -14.68 2.28
C LEU A 469 4.30 -15.95 1.67
N PRO A 470 4.17 -16.05 0.34
CA PRO A 470 3.77 -17.28 -0.31
C PRO A 470 4.86 -18.35 -0.20
N VAL A 471 4.45 -19.61 -0.20
CA VAL A 471 5.35 -20.76 -0.09
C VAL A 471 5.07 -21.81 -1.16
N TYR A 472 6.06 -22.62 -1.50
CA TYR A 472 5.88 -23.88 -2.20
C TYR A 472 5.84 -25.03 -1.20
N ALA A 473 4.75 -25.80 -1.19
CA ALA A 473 4.75 -27.11 -0.56
C ALA A 473 5.52 -28.07 -1.47
N LEU A 474 6.60 -28.65 -0.94
CA LEU A 474 7.57 -29.43 -1.72
C LEU A 474 7.37 -30.93 -1.59
N GLY A 475 6.82 -31.38 -0.47
CA GLY A 475 6.74 -32.79 -0.14
C GLY A 475 6.58 -33.01 1.36
N PHE A 476 6.93 -34.21 1.82
CA PHE A 476 6.89 -34.56 3.24
C PHE A 476 8.13 -35.33 3.64
N SER A 477 8.42 -35.39 4.94
CA SER A 477 9.42 -36.29 5.50
C SER A 477 8.78 -37.27 6.48
N VAL A 478 9.20 -38.53 6.42
CA VAL A 478 8.84 -39.59 7.39
C VAL A 478 10.13 -40.09 8.04
N ASN A 479 10.29 -39.95 9.35
CA ASN A 479 11.51 -40.36 10.06
C ASN A 479 12.80 -39.85 9.38
N ASN A 480 12.78 -38.59 8.94
CA ASN A 480 13.84 -37.91 8.18
C ASN A 480 14.11 -38.41 6.75
N ASN A 481 13.33 -39.37 6.23
CA ASN A 481 13.34 -39.69 4.80
C ASN A 481 12.45 -38.72 4.03
N PHE A 482 12.99 -38.08 2.99
CA PHE A 482 12.30 -37.03 2.22
C PHE A 482 11.57 -37.61 1.00
N PHE A 483 10.33 -37.20 0.82
CA PHE A 483 9.46 -37.58 -0.30
C PHE A 483 8.99 -36.31 -1.00
N MET A 484 9.61 -36.00 -2.14
CA MET A 484 9.30 -34.81 -2.93
C MET A 484 8.08 -35.06 -3.83
N LYS A 485 7.30 -34.01 -4.08
CA LYS A 485 6.15 -34.00 -4.98
C LYS A 485 6.24 -32.75 -5.88
N ASP A 486 5.35 -32.67 -6.86
CA ASP A 486 5.12 -31.43 -7.60
C ASP A 486 4.86 -30.27 -6.64
N LYS A 487 5.55 -29.16 -6.89
CA LYS A 487 5.49 -27.98 -6.04
C LYS A 487 4.07 -27.41 -6.05
N LEU A 488 3.42 -27.37 -4.90
CA LEU A 488 2.14 -26.66 -4.76
C LEU A 488 2.39 -25.22 -4.29
N PHE A 489 1.98 -24.24 -5.07
CA PHE A 489 1.98 -22.84 -4.62
C PHE A 489 0.87 -22.63 -3.59
N ILE A 490 1.24 -22.14 -2.41
CA ILE A 490 0.33 -21.75 -1.34
C ILE A 490 0.49 -20.23 -1.15
N PRO A 491 -0.55 -19.42 -1.44
CA PRO A 491 -0.47 -17.98 -1.31
C PRO A 491 -0.21 -17.55 0.13
N GLY A 492 0.35 -16.35 0.30
CA GLY A 492 0.45 -15.68 1.59
C GLY A 492 -0.92 -15.37 2.19
N MET A 493 -1.03 -15.41 3.52
CA MET A 493 -2.24 -15.05 4.24
C MET A 493 -2.34 -13.54 4.47
N SER A 494 -3.50 -12.97 4.16
CA SER A 494 -3.86 -11.61 4.58
C SER A 494 -4.46 -11.64 5.99
N PRO A 495 -4.09 -10.72 6.89
CA PRO A 495 -4.65 -10.64 8.24
C PRO A 495 -6.19 -10.48 8.27
N PHE A 496 -6.79 -10.00 7.18
CA PHE A 496 -8.25 -9.74 7.08
C PHE A 496 -8.98 -10.71 6.15
N GLU A 497 -8.28 -11.68 5.57
CA GLU A 497 -8.94 -12.73 4.79
C GLU A 497 -9.35 -13.91 5.69
N PRO A 498 -10.49 -14.56 5.43
CA PRO A 498 -10.82 -15.82 6.08
C PRO A 498 -9.70 -16.84 5.89
N LEU A 499 -9.49 -17.69 6.89
CA LEU A 499 -8.51 -18.77 6.82
C LEU A 499 -8.81 -19.65 5.60
N LYS A 500 -7.81 -19.82 4.73
CA LYS A 500 -7.90 -20.66 3.53
C LYS A 500 -7.02 -21.89 3.71
N TYR A 501 -7.65 -23.07 3.64
CA TYR A 501 -6.95 -24.34 3.69
C TYR A 501 -6.64 -24.82 2.28
N HIS A 502 -5.41 -25.31 2.11
CA HIS A 502 -4.98 -26.05 0.92
C HIS A 502 -4.82 -27.52 1.30
N TYR A 503 -5.48 -28.41 0.57
CA TYR A 503 -5.44 -29.84 0.88
C TYR A 503 -4.36 -30.54 0.06
N LEU A 504 -3.52 -31.30 0.75
CA LEU A 504 -2.48 -32.11 0.14
C LEU A 504 -2.70 -33.57 0.51
N SER A 505 -2.84 -34.42 -0.51
CA SER A 505 -2.88 -35.87 -0.33
C SER A 505 -1.58 -36.51 -0.77
N PHE A 506 -1.05 -37.39 0.07
CA PHE A 506 0.18 -38.13 -0.19
C PHE A 506 -0.02 -39.61 0.08
N LYS A 507 0.68 -40.43 -0.71
CA LYS A 507 0.74 -41.88 -0.52
C LYS A 507 1.86 -42.21 0.46
N LEU A 508 1.59 -43.15 1.36
CA LEU A 508 2.52 -43.69 2.32
C LEU A 508 2.75 -45.16 1.99
N ASN A 509 4.01 -45.58 1.95
CA ASN A 509 4.35 -47.00 1.76
C ASN A 509 4.03 -47.85 2.99
N LYS A 510 3.91 -47.21 4.17
CA LYS A 510 3.53 -47.82 5.45
C LYS A 510 2.74 -46.81 6.29
N PRO A 511 1.84 -47.24 7.18
CA PRO A 511 1.22 -46.35 8.16
C PRO A 511 2.31 -45.63 8.96
N ALA A 512 2.25 -44.31 9.01
CA ALA A 512 3.20 -43.48 9.76
C ALA A 512 2.44 -42.72 10.85
N HIS A 513 3.00 -42.68 12.06
CA HIS A 513 2.42 -41.88 13.13
C HIS A 513 2.53 -40.38 12.78
N PRO A 514 1.53 -39.53 13.09
CA PRO A 514 1.58 -38.10 12.79
C PRO A 514 2.85 -37.39 13.30
N ASP A 515 3.40 -37.84 14.42
CA ASP A 515 4.62 -37.29 15.01
C ASP A 515 5.89 -37.54 14.17
N GLU A 516 5.87 -38.56 13.32
CA GLU A 516 6.95 -38.90 12.40
C GLU A 516 6.89 -38.09 11.10
N LEU A 517 5.76 -37.41 10.87
CA LEU A 517 5.45 -36.70 9.63
C LEU A 517 5.71 -35.20 9.75
N LYS A 518 6.42 -34.66 8.76
CA LYS A 518 6.56 -33.21 8.56
C LYS A 518 6.25 -32.86 7.12
N LEU A 519 5.57 -31.74 6.89
CA LEU A 519 5.45 -31.14 5.57
C LEU A 519 6.73 -30.34 5.29
N LEU A 520 7.34 -30.57 4.14
CA LEU A 520 8.47 -29.79 3.63
C LEU A 520 7.94 -28.67 2.75
N TYR A 521 8.47 -27.47 2.94
CA TYR A 521 8.11 -26.31 2.15
C TYR A 521 9.29 -25.36 2.00
N SER A 522 9.22 -24.47 1.02
CA SER A 522 10.15 -23.33 0.92
C SER A 522 9.35 -22.06 0.70
N ILE A 523 9.84 -20.95 1.23
CA ILE A 523 9.33 -19.63 0.83
C ILE A 523 9.62 -19.45 -0.65
N VAL A 524 8.67 -18.88 -1.39
CA VAL A 524 8.85 -18.63 -2.82
C VAL A 524 10.08 -17.74 -3.02
N GLY A 525 11.00 -18.18 -3.89
CA GLY A 525 12.27 -17.52 -4.15
C GLY A 525 13.41 -17.87 -3.19
N SER A 526 13.12 -18.53 -2.06
CA SER A 526 14.14 -19.04 -1.15
C SER A 526 14.65 -20.41 -1.59
N ALA A 527 15.96 -20.64 -1.43
CA ALA A 527 16.56 -21.97 -1.54
C ALA A 527 16.42 -22.79 -0.25
N GLN A 528 16.04 -22.16 0.86
CA GLN A 528 15.93 -22.82 2.17
C GLN A 528 14.67 -23.70 2.22
N ILE A 529 14.86 -24.97 2.54
CA ILE A 529 13.78 -25.90 2.83
C ILE A 529 13.48 -25.83 4.34
N MET A 530 12.25 -25.50 4.66
CA MET A 530 11.68 -25.50 6.00
C MET A 530 10.79 -26.73 6.18
N SER A 531 10.46 -27.05 7.43
CA SER A 531 9.51 -28.11 7.74
C SER A 531 8.51 -27.69 8.80
N SER A 532 7.28 -28.19 8.68
CA SER A 532 6.21 -28.01 9.67
C SER A 532 5.73 -29.38 10.12
N LYS A 533 5.69 -29.60 11.44
CA LYS A 533 5.10 -30.80 12.04
C LYS A 533 3.63 -30.91 11.63
N ILE A 534 3.20 -32.12 11.30
CA ILE A 534 1.79 -32.41 11.03
C ILE A 534 1.09 -32.63 12.37
N LEU A 535 0.11 -31.78 12.69
CA LEU A 535 -0.62 -31.86 13.94
C LEU A 535 -1.70 -32.95 13.85
N PRO A 536 -1.82 -33.83 14.87
CA PRO A 536 -2.63 -35.04 14.79
C PRO A 536 -4.14 -34.78 14.85
N TRP A 537 -4.54 -33.63 15.38
CA TRP A 537 -5.93 -33.19 15.35
C TRP A 537 -6.25 -32.47 14.05
N SER A 538 -7.46 -32.68 13.54
CA SER A 538 -8.04 -31.75 12.58
C SER A 538 -8.22 -30.41 13.29
N TYR A 539 -7.75 -29.31 12.67
CA TYR A 539 -8.19 -28.00 13.13
C TYR A 539 -9.73 -27.98 13.07
N PRO A 540 -10.43 -27.51 14.12
CA PRO A 540 -11.88 -27.39 14.06
C PRO A 540 -12.17 -26.52 12.85
N ASP A 541 -12.85 -27.09 11.86
CA ASP A 541 -13.36 -26.30 10.76
C ASP A 541 -14.30 -25.28 11.40
N THR A 542 -13.77 -24.11 11.74
CA THR A 542 -14.52 -23.00 12.36
C THR A 542 -15.33 -22.28 11.31
N SER A 543 -15.06 -22.56 10.04
CA SER A 543 -16.10 -22.36 9.07
C SER A 543 -17.21 -23.34 9.41
N LEU A 544 -18.44 -22.86 9.40
CA LEU A 544 -19.62 -23.70 9.41
C LEU A 544 -19.69 -24.66 8.18
N HIS A 545 -18.56 -25.12 7.61
CA HIS A 545 -18.46 -26.19 6.62
C HIS A 545 -19.05 -27.51 7.13
N VAL A 546 -19.12 -27.74 8.45
CA VAL A 546 -19.89 -28.86 9.02
C VAL A 546 -21.39 -28.72 8.69
N LEU A 547 -21.92 -27.50 8.52
CA LEU A 547 -23.26 -27.27 7.98
C LEU A 547 -23.31 -27.34 6.43
N LYS A 548 -22.20 -27.05 5.73
CA LYS A 548 -22.14 -27.20 4.27
C LYS A 548 -22.13 -28.66 3.81
N THR A 549 -21.72 -29.62 4.63
CA THR A 549 -21.66 -31.04 4.24
C THR A 549 -22.97 -31.81 4.43
N ASN A 550 -23.98 -31.22 5.06
CA ASN A 550 -25.35 -31.76 5.11
C ASN A 550 -26.28 -31.13 4.04
N THR A 551 -25.73 -30.83 2.85
CA THR A 551 -26.50 -30.25 1.72
C THR A 551 -27.70 -31.10 1.29
N SER A 552 -27.64 -32.42 1.46
CA SER A 552 -28.78 -33.31 1.18
C SER A 552 -29.95 -33.11 2.15
N ASN A 553 -29.70 -32.78 3.42
CA ASN A 553 -30.77 -32.53 4.40
C ASN A 553 -31.27 -31.07 4.40
N ALA A 554 -30.40 -30.10 4.08
CA ALA A 554 -30.77 -28.68 4.05
C ALA A 554 -31.72 -28.33 2.88
N VAL A 555 -31.49 -28.91 1.68
CA VAL A 555 -32.41 -28.77 0.54
C VAL A 555 -33.73 -29.52 0.79
N ASN A 556 -33.70 -30.63 1.52
CA ASN A 556 -34.91 -31.39 1.89
C ASN A 556 -35.78 -30.69 2.95
N LEU A 557 -35.21 -29.85 3.82
CA LEU A 557 -35.95 -29.00 4.76
C LEU A 557 -36.62 -27.81 4.06
N ILE A 558 -35.93 -27.20 3.10
CA ILE A 558 -36.49 -26.16 2.23
C ILE A 558 -37.65 -26.77 1.41
N LYS A 559 -37.45 -27.96 0.80
CA LYS A 559 -38.49 -28.71 0.07
C LYS A 559 -39.51 -29.45 0.93
N SER A 560 -39.45 -29.37 2.25
CA SER A 560 -40.51 -29.94 3.09
C SER A 560 -41.82 -29.20 2.83
N ASP A 561 -42.96 -29.90 2.88
CA ASP A 561 -44.30 -29.34 2.63
C ASP A 561 -44.62 -28.10 3.50
N LYS A 562 -43.84 -27.85 4.56
CA LYS A 562 -44.01 -26.75 5.51
C LYS A 562 -43.69 -25.37 4.92
N TYR A 563 -42.77 -25.26 3.95
CA TYR A 563 -42.34 -23.97 3.40
C TYR A 563 -42.39 -23.87 1.88
N SER A 564 -42.65 -24.97 1.17
CA SER A 564 -42.66 -25.05 -0.29
C SER A 564 -43.62 -24.06 -0.97
N GLY A 565 -44.70 -23.64 -0.29
CA GLY A 565 -45.64 -22.63 -0.79
C GLY A 565 -45.16 -21.17 -0.70
N PHE A 566 -43.99 -20.89 -0.11
CA PHE A 566 -43.52 -19.52 0.12
C PHE A 566 -42.38 -19.08 -0.81
N PHE A 567 -41.77 -20.00 -1.56
CA PHE A 567 -40.65 -19.69 -2.45
C PHE A 567 -40.58 -20.61 -3.66
N ASP A 568 -40.03 -20.08 -4.77
CA ASP A 568 -39.68 -20.86 -5.95
C ASP A 568 -38.16 -21.08 -6.02
N VAL A 569 -37.75 -22.22 -6.59
CA VAL A 569 -36.34 -22.54 -6.86
C VAL A 569 -36.15 -22.74 -8.35
N THR A 570 -35.48 -21.80 -9.02
CA THR A 570 -35.18 -21.88 -10.46
C THR A 570 -33.71 -21.55 -10.69
N ASN A 571 -32.96 -22.38 -11.44
CA ASN A 571 -31.55 -22.10 -11.77
C ASN A 571 -30.64 -21.71 -10.59
N GLN A 572 -30.82 -22.34 -9.42
CA GLN A 572 -30.12 -22.02 -8.16
C GLN A 572 -30.50 -20.66 -7.55
N ASP A 573 -31.53 -20.00 -8.04
CA ASP A 573 -32.15 -18.84 -7.42
C ASP A 573 -33.34 -19.30 -6.57
N ILE A 574 -33.36 -18.89 -5.29
CA ILE A 574 -34.47 -19.09 -4.36
C ILE A 574 -35.20 -17.76 -4.25
N THR A 575 -36.47 -17.68 -4.64
CA THR A 575 -37.22 -16.42 -4.59
C THR A 575 -38.44 -16.56 -3.69
N PHE A 576 -38.54 -15.73 -2.66
CA PHE A 576 -39.71 -15.67 -1.78
C PHE A 576 -40.81 -14.80 -2.41
N HIS A 577 -42.05 -15.31 -2.41
CA HIS A 577 -43.18 -14.73 -3.15
C HIS A 577 -44.42 -14.38 -2.30
N SER A 578 -44.45 -14.72 -1.00
CA SER A 578 -45.60 -14.49 -0.11
C SER A 578 -45.56 -13.13 0.57
N ASP A 579 -46.74 -12.56 0.83
CA ASP A 579 -46.91 -11.32 1.61
C ASP A 579 -46.50 -11.51 3.08
N THR A 580 -46.66 -12.72 3.64
CA THR A 580 -46.18 -13.03 5.00
C THR A 580 -45.66 -14.45 5.11
N ILE A 581 -44.47 -14.59 5.71
CA ILE A 581 -43.76 -15.85 5.90
C ILE A 581 -43.38 -15.97 7.38
N ILE A 582 -43.84 -17.05 8.03
CA ILE A 582 -43.61 -17.26 9.46
C ILE A 582 -42.61 -18.39 9.66
N PHE A 583 -41.40 -18.04 10.06
CA PHE A 583 -40.37 -18.99 10.45
C PHE A 583 -40.58 -19.41 11.90
N ARG A 584 -40.66 -20.73 12.13
CA ARG A 584 -40.75 -21.33 13.46
C ARG A 584 -39.56 -22.23 13.79
N ASP A 585 -38.76 -22.56 12.77
CA ASP A 585 -37.59 -23.41 12.87
C ASP A 585 -36.33 -22.68 12.40
N LYS A 586 -35.18 -23.33 12.55
CA LYS A 586 -33.91 -22.88 11.96
C LYS A 586 -33.77 -23.44 10.55
N ILE A 587 -33.63 -22.56 9.57
CA ILE A 587 -33.46 -22.88 8.15
C ILE A 587 -32.01 -22.67 7.74
N PHE A 588 -31.48 -23.59 6.94
CA PHE A 588 -30.12 -23.53 6.41
C PHE A 588 -30.16 -23.45 4.89
N ILE A 589 -29.53 -22.42 4.32
CA ILE A 589 -29.40 -22.26 2.86
C ILE A 589 -27.96 -22.57 2.46
N PRO A 590 -27.72 -23.64 1.67
CA PRO A 590 -26.37 -24.06 1.28
C PRO A 590 -25.72 -23.06 0.29
N PRO A 591 -24.40 -23.14 0.06
CA PRO A 591 -23.72 -22.30 -0.93
C PRO A 591 -24.13 -22.70 -2.35
N GLY A 592 -23.92 -21.80 -3.31
CA GLY A 592 -24.21 -22.02 -4.72
C GLY A 592 -25.59 -21.56 -5.16
N TYR A 593 -26.35 -20.90 -4.27
CA TYR A 593 -27.65 -20.29 -4.59
C TYR A 593 -27.55 -18.76 -4.56
N LYS A 594 -28.62 -18.08 -4.98
CA LYS A 594 -28.89 -16.68 -4.64
C LYS A 594 -30.31 -16.58 -4.10
N VAL A 595 -30.50 -15.75 -3.08
CA VAL A 595 -31.79 -15.66 -2.39
C VAL A 595 -32.40 -14.29 -2.63
N PHE A 596 -33.62 -14.27 -3.17
CA PHE A 596 -34.38 -13.10 -3.53
C PHE A 596 -35.68 -13.05 -2.74
N SER A 597 -36.24 -11.85 -2.63
CA SER A 597 -37.57 -11.62 -2.07
C SER A 597 -38.25 -10.52 -2.85
N ASN A 598 -39.54 -10.68 -3.11
CA ASN A 598 -40.37 -9.65 -3.72
C ASN A 598 -40.60 -8.46 -2.75
N PRO A 599 -40.84 -7.24 -3.25
CA PRO A 599 -41.30 -6.12 -2.44
C PRO A 599 -42.57 -6.47 -1.63
N GLY A 600 -42.68 -5.94 -0.42
CA GLY A 600 -43.83 -6.18 0.47
C GLY A 600 -43.82 -7.46 1.30
N THR A 601 -42.90 -8.40 1.03
CA THR A 601 -42.80 -9.63 1.81
C THR A 601 -42.48 -9.34 3.29
N ASN A 602 -43.27 -9.92 4.19
CA ASN A 602 -43.09 -9.83 5.64
C ASN A 602 -42.56 -11.14 6.24
N PHE A 603 -41.32 -11.14 6.69
CA PHE A 603 -40.67 -12.26 7.37
C PHE A 603 -40.83 -12.14 8.89
N ILE A 604 -41.52 -13.10 9.50
CA ILE A 604 -41.75 -13.17 10.95
C ILE A 604 -40.99 -14.36 11.53
N PHE A 605 -40.06 -14.10 12.44
CA PHE A 605 -39.26 -15.12 13.12
C PHE A 605 -39.75 -15.35 14.55
N VAL A 606 -40.41 -16.49 14.77
CA VAL A 606 -41.00 -16.86 16.06
C VAL A 606 -39.93 -17.44 16.99
N ASP A 607 -39.84 -16.92 18.21
CA ASP A 607 -38.91 -17.35 19.26
C ASP A 607 -37.45 -17.48 18.77
N SER A 608 -36.90 -18.70 18.69
CA SER A 608 -35.51 -18.98 18.28
C SER A 608 -35.35 -19.35 16.80
N ALA A 609 -36.36 -19.07 15.98
CA ALA A 609 -36.31 -19.28 14.53
C ALA A 609 -35.23 -18.39 13.89
N ALA A 610 -34.55 -18.94 12.88
CA ALA A 610 -33.43 -18.27 12.22
C ALA A 610 -33.24 -18.79 10.79
N VAL A 611 -32.63 -17.98 9.94
CA VAL A 611 -32.13 -18.40 8.62
C VAL A 611 -30.62 -18.20 8.58
N THR A 612 -29.87 -19.29 8.47
CA THR A 612 -28.42 -19.25 8.24
C THR A 612 -28.13 -19.56 6.78
N SER A 613 -27.53 -18.61 6.06
CA SER A 613 -27.25 -18.73 4.62
C SER A 613 -25.77 -18.65 4.28
N PHE A 614 -25.33 -19.59 3.47
CA PHE A 614 -24.03 -19.57 2.77
C PHE A 614 -24.13 -19.00 1.35
N SER A 615 -25.32 -18.55 0.96
CA SER A 615 -25.64 -17.94 -0.32
C SER A 615 -26.07 -16.48 -0.15
N PRO A 616 -25.72 -15.59 -1.10
CA PRO A 616 -26.01 -14.16 -0.97
C PRO A 616 -27.51 -13.87 -0.97
N PHE A 617 -27.91 -12.93 -0.11
CA PHE A 617 -29.27 -12.38 -0.09
C PHE A 617 -29.33 -11.10 -0.92
N ILE A 618 -30.28 -11.01 -1.84
CA ILE A 618 -30.55 -9.87 -2.71
C ILE A 618 -32.01 -9.45 -2.50
N PHE A 619 -32.26 -8.75 -1.39
CA PHE A 619 -33.57 -8.26 -1.00
C PHE A 619 -33.74 -6.83 -1.48
N LYS A 620 -34.69 -6.61 -2.38
CA LYS A 620 -34.99 -5.31 -2.98
C LYS A 620 -36.46 -5.01 -2.80
N GLY A 621 -36.81 -4.35 -1.70
CA GLY A 621 -38.13 -3.75 -1.53
C GLY A 621 -38.26 -2.46 -2.33
N GLU A 622 -39.40 -1.82 -2.16
CA GLU A 622 -39.71 -0.49 -2.67
C GLU A 622 -40.02 0.45 -1.51
N GLU A 623 -39.94 1.76 -1.74
CA GLU A 623 -40.17 2.76 -0.69
C GLU A 623 -41.58 2.66 -0.11
N ASP A 624 -42.58 2.52 -0.98
CA ASP A 624 -43.99 2.36 -0.60
C ASP A 624 -44.35 0.91 -0.25
N ASN A 625 -43.45 -0.05 -0.51
CA ASN A 625 -43.69 -1.48 -0.29
C ASN A 625 -42.41 -2.20 0.18
N PRO A 626 -41.92 -1.89 1.40
CA PRO A 626 -40.65 -2.42 1.89
C PRO A 626 -40.78 -3.90 2.24
N ILE A 627 -39.66 -4.61 2.16
CA ILE A 627 -39.56 -5.95 2.75
C ILE A 627 -39.44 -5.78 4.27
N THR A 628 -40.23 -6.51 5.05
CA THR A 628 -40.20 -6.42 6.52
C THR A 628 -39.58 -7.67 7.13
N ILE A 629 -38.72 -7.50 8.13
CA ILE A 629 -38.12 -8.58 8.92
C ILE A 629 -38.40 -8.27 10.39
N SER A 630 -39.14 -9.14 11.07
CA SER A 630 -39.57 -8.94 12.45
C SER A 630 -39.44 -10.20 13.31
N PRO A 631 -39.03 -10.07 14.59
CA PRO A 631 -39.13 -11.15 15.57
C PRO A 631 -40.55 -11.22 16.14
N LYS A 632 -40.93 -12.37 16.69
CA LYS A 632 -42.15 -12.52 17.48
C LYS A 632 -41.91 -13.50 18.64
N GLY A 633 -41.98 -13.02 19.88
CA GLY A 633 -41.83 -13.88 21.06
C GLY A 633 -40.41 -13.90 21.63
N ASN A 634 -40.16 -14.84 22.55
CA ASN A 634 -38.94 -14.88 23.36
C ASN A 634 -38.02 -16.00 22.86
N GLY A 635 -36.88 -15.66 22.27
CA GLY A 635 -35.93 -16.69 21.85
C GLY A 635 -34.56 -16.17 21.46
N ASN A 636 -33.58 -17.08 21.58
CA ASN A 636 -32.16 -16.77 21.57
C ASN A 636 -31.51 -17.12 20.22
N ALA A 637 -31.61 -16.24 19.21
CA ALA A 637 -31.04 -16.49 17.88
C ALA A 637 -30.82 -15.24 17.03
N HIS A 638 -29.79 -15.24 16.17
CA HIS A 638 -29.69 -14.29 15.07
C HIS A 638 -30.77 -14.61 14.02
N ARG A 639 -31.62 -13.64 13.66
CA ARG A 639 -32.74 -13.91 12.73
C ARG A 639 -32.23 -14.29 11.35
N ILE A 640 -31.29 -13.50 10.81
CA ILE A 640 -30.57 -13.82 9.58
C ILE A 640 -29.08 -13.87 9.87
N GLN A 641 -28.42 -14.99 9.53
CA GLN A 641 -26.97 -15.14 9.62
C GLN A 641 -26.39 -15.42 8.23
N LEU A 642 -25.47 -14.58 7.76
CA LEU A 642 -24.86 -14.69 6.44
C LEU A 642 -23.37 -15.02 6.53
N VAL A 643 -22.96 -16.08 5.84
CA VAL A 643 -21.58 -16.58 5.78
C VAL A 643 -21.19 -16.81 4.31
N THR A 644 -21.06 -15.71 3.58
CA THR A 644 -21.11 -15.69 2.10
C THR A 644 -19.77 -15.41 1.42
N GLY A 645 -18.72 -15.07 2.17
CA GLY A 645 -17.43 -14.66 1.59
C GLY A 645 -17.51 -13.26 0.97
N ARG A 646 -16.77 -13.03 -0.12
CA ARG A 646 -16.84 -11.76 -0.88
C ARG A 646 -18.10 -11.62 -1.76
N GLN A 647 -19.04 -12.56 -1.69
CA GLN A 647 -20.28 -12.46 -2.44
C GLN A 647 -21.14 -11.31 -1.90
N LYS A 648 -21.77 -10.58 -2.83
CA LYS A 648 -22.52 -9.37 -2.50
C LYS A 648 -23.88 -9.71 -1.91
N ASN A 649 -24.11 -9.30 -0.67
CA ASN A 649 -25.44 -9.23 -0.06
C ASN A 649 -26.00 -7.82 -0.24
N LEU A 650 -27.25 -7.69 -0.63
CA LEU A 650 -27.93 -6.42 -0.84
C LEU A 650 -29.28 -6.43 -0.11
N PHE A 651 -29.45 -5.46 0.76
CA PHE A 651 -30.72 -5.10 1.39
C PHE A 651 -31.05 -3.68 0.96
N LYS A 652 -32.12 -3.51 0.19
CA LYS A 652 -32.61 -2.20 -0.26
C LYS A 652 -34.08 -2.06 0.10
N TYR A 653 -34.47 -0.94 0.74
CA TYR A 653 -35.83 -0.72 1.23
C TYR A 653 -36.33 -1.90 2.08
N VAL A 654 -35.57 -2.20 3.12
CA VAL A 654 -35.87 -3.27 4.08
C VAL A 654 -36.08 -2.67 5.45
N LEU A 655 -37.20 -3.02 6.07
CA LEU A 655 -37.59 -2.64 7.42
C LEU A 655 -37.26 -3.76 8.39
N PHE A 656 -36.38 -3.48 9.35
CA PHE A 656 -36.09 -4.37 10.48
C PHE A 656 -36.79 -3.81 11.72
N SER A 657 -37.91 -4.42 12.12
CA SER A 657 -38.78 -3.89 13.19
C SER A 657 -39.01 -4.90 14.32
N GLY A 658 -39.11 -4.45 15.58
CA GLY A 658 -39.38 -5.31 16.74
C GLY A 658 -40.11 -4.60 17.88
N ASN A 659 -40.98 -5.31 18.62
CA ASN A 659 -41.74 -4.73 19.74
C ASN A 659 -40.90 -4.60 21.01
N GLN A 660 -41.31 -3.71 21.93
CA GLN A 660 -40.59 -3.47 23.19
C GLN A 660 -40.50 -4.70 24.13
N ASN A 661 -41.38 -5.68 23.93
CA ASN A 661 -41.46 -6.92 24.71
C ASN A 661 -40.71 -8.09 24.07
N ASP A 662 -40.17 -7.94 22.86
CA ASP A 662 -39.37 -8.98 22.20
C ASP A 662 -37.94 -8.92 22.77
N THR A 663 -37.67 -9.71 23.81
CA THR A 663 -36.37 -9.72 24.49
C THR A 663 -35.35 -10.54 23.71
N ILE A 664 -34.30 -9.87 23.24
CA ILE A 664 -33.14 -10.46 22.55
C ILE A 664 -31.91 -10.14 23.41
N THR A 665 -31.08 -11.13 23.72
CA THR A 665 -29.91 -10.93 24.60
C THR A 665 -28.81 -10.10 23.91
N SER A 666 -27.83 -9.61 24.68
CA SER A 666 -26.76 -8.72 24.17
C SER A 666 -25.84 -9.33 23.10
N GLU A 667 -25.96 -10.63 22.82
CA GLU A 667 -25.16 -11.36 21.81
C GLU A 667 -25.92 -11.64 20.51
N GLU A 668 -27.19 -11.26 20.40
CA GLU A 668 -28.08 -11.65 19.29
C GLU A 668 -28.44 -10.47 18.38
N SER A 669 -28.85 -10.74 17.12
CA SER A 669 -29.15 -9.66 16.17
C SER A 669 -30.16 -9.97 15.07
N PHE A 670 -30.73 -8.93 14.46
CA PHE A 670 -31.53 -9.08 13.23
C PHE A 670 -30.69 -9.70 12.13
N ILE A 671 -29.50 -9.14 11.93
CA ILE A 671 -28.56 -9.63 10.95
C ILE A 671 -27.17 -9.84 11.56
N SER A 672 -26.61 -11.02 11.32
CA SER A 672 -25.24 -11.38 11.67
C SER A 672 -24.46 -11.67 10.40
N LEU A 673 -23.35 -10.97 10.22
CA LEU A 673 -22.49 -11.07 9.05
C LEU A 673 -21.13 -11.63 9.46
N GLU A 674 -20.77 -12.80 8.92
CA GLU A 674 -19.48 -13.41 9.16
C GLU A 674 -18.74 -13.64 7.84
N GLY A 675 -17.54 -13.07 7.71
CA GLY A 675 -16.75 -13.17 6.49
C GLY A 675 -17.47 -12.65 5.23
N SER A 676 -18.40 -11.70 5.36
CA SER A 676 -19.38 -11.35 4.31
C SER A 676 -19.23 -9.92 3.78
N LEU A 677 -19.62 -9.68 2.53
CA LEU A 677 -19.78 -8.33 1.95
C LEU A 677 -21.28 -7.96 1.91
N ALA A 678 -21.68 -6.88 2.60
CA ALA A 678 -23.09 -6.48 2.68
C ALA A 678 -23.31 -5.00 2.38
N TYR A 679 -24.41 -4.71 1.69
CA TYR A 679 -24.90 -3.37 1.38
C TYR A 679 -26.31 -3.20 1.97
N PHE A 680 -26.49 -2.19 2.81
CA PHE A 680 -27.80 -1.75 3.32
C PHE A 680 -28.09 -0.37 2.74
N ILE A 681 -29.15 -0.24 1.93
CA ILE A 681 -29.47 0.98 1.20
C ILE A 681 -30.92 1.37 1.46
N SER A 682 -31.16 2.55 2.03
CA SER A 682 -32.53 2.98 2.36
C SER A 682 -33.25 1.98 3.27
N CYS A 683 -32.54 1.43 4.25
CA CYS A 683 -33.11 0.52 5.24
C CYS A 683 -33.53 1.29 6.49
N LEU A 684 -34.56 0.80 7.18
CA LEU A 684 -34.97 1.32 8.48
C LEU A 684 -34.80 0.21 9.52
N PHE A 685 -34.09 0.50 10.60
CA PHE A 685 -33.94 -0.38 11.75
C PHE A 685 -34.66 0.25 12.95
N ASP A 686 -35.85 -0.25 13.28
CA ASP A 686 -36.74 0.34 14.27
C ASP A 686 -36.95 -0.58 15.48
N THR A 687 -36.16 -0.39 16.55
CA THR A 687 -36.16 -1.32 17.69
C THR A 687 -35.79 -0.64 19.01
N SER A 688 -36.44 -1.01 20.12
CA SER A 688 -36.20 -0.33 21.40
C SER A 688 -35.12 -0.91 22.32
N LYS A 689 -34.63 -2.15 22.11
CA LYS A 689 -33.70 -2.80 23.07
C LYS A 689 -32.66 -3.75 22.44
N THR A 690 -32.48 -3.77 21.12
CA THR A 690 -31.85 -4.90 20.42
C THR A 690 -30.55 -4.52 19.70
N LEU A 691 -29.60 -5.46 19.64
CA LEU A 691 -28.47 -5.41 18.71
C LEU A 691 -28.94 -5.66 17.29
N GLN A 692 -28.86 -4.66 16.42
CA GLN A 692 -29.46 -4.68 15.09
C GLN A 692 -28.53 -5.35 14.09
N ILE A 693 -27.25 -5.00 14.10
CA ILE A 693 -26.23 -5.56 13.21
C ILE A 693 -25.04 -6.07 14.02
N ARG A 694 -24.67 -7.33 13.79
CA ARG A 694 -23.42 -7.93 14.29
C ARG A 694 -22.53 -8.29 13.11
N THR A 695 -21.26 -7.91 13.17
CA THR A 695 -20.29 -8.25 12.12
C THR A 695 -19.03 -8.90 12.68
N ALA A 696 -18.49 -9.86 11.95
CA ALA A 696 -17.20 -10.47 12.21
C ALA A 696 -16.44 -10.66 10.89
N ARG A 697 -15.21 -10.14 10.78
CA ARG A 697 -14.35 -10.29 9.58
C ARG A 697 -15.04 -9.92 8.26
N SER A 698 -15.92 -8.91 8.30
CA SER A 698 -16.85 -8.57 7.21
C SER A 698 -16.61 -7.17 6.68
N LYS A 699 -17.13 -6.89 5.48
CA LYS A 699 -17.20 -5.54 4.91
C LYS A 699 -18.66 -5.12 4.78
N VAL A 700 -19.01 -3.99 5.40
CA VAL A 700 -20.39 -3.50 5.43
C VAL A 700 -20.46 -2.06 4.95
N ILE A 701 -21.40 -1.78 4.06
CA ILE A 701 -21.67 -0.44 3.53
C ILE A 701 -23.14 -0.13 3.80
N VAL A 702 -23.40 0.93 4.56
CA VAL A 702 -24.74 1.41 4.90
C VAL A 702 -24.93 2.79 4.28
N ARG A 703 -26.01 2.98 3.50
CA ARG A 703 -26.31 4.23 2.81
C ARG A 703 -27.77 4.65 2.96
N ASN A 704 -28.03 5.92 3.23
CA ASN A 704 -29.38 6.48 3.33
C ASN A 704 -30.28 5.71 4.31
N SER A 705 -29.71 5.08 5.34
CA SER A 705 -30.46 4.21 6.26
C SER A 705 -30.64 4.86 7.62
N SER A 706 -31.72 4.51 8.30
CA SER A 706 -32.08 5.07 9.60
C SER A 706 -32.08 3.98 10.67
N PHE A 707 -31.59 4.35 11.85
CA PHE A 707 -31.50 3.51 13.03
C PHE A 707 -32.28 4.21 14.14
N PHE A 708 -33.32 3.58 14.68
CA PHE A 708 -34.03 4.04 15.85
C PHE A 708 -33.64 3.15 17.03
N SER A 709 -33.20 3.76 18.14
CA SER A 709 -32.78 3.05 19.34
C SER A 709 -33.05 3.88 20.59
N PHE A 710 -33.46 3.22 21.68
CA PHE A 710 -33.59 3.85 23.00
C PHE A 710 -32.28 3.76 23.84
N SER A 711 -31.23 3.09 23.34
CA SER A 711 -29.94 2.94 24.04
C SER A 711 -28.74 3.06 23.09
N PRO A 712 -27.76 3.96 23.36
CA PRO A 712 -26.60 4.19 22.49
C PRO A 712 -25.60 3.03 22.44
N TYR A 713 -25.61 2.12 23.42
CA TYR A 713 -24.60 1.07 23.57
C TYR A 713 -24.96 -0.27 22.91
N THR A 714 -26.14 -0.37 22.29
CA THR A 714 -26.73 -1.67 21.95
C THR A 714 -26.97 -1.88 20.47
N THR A 715 -26.85 -0.88 19.60
CA THR A 715 -27.38 -0.95 18.22
C THR A 715 -26.53 -1.82 17.28
N MET A 716 -25.19 -1.79 17.39
CA MET A 716 -24.30 -2.54 16.49
C MET A 716 -23.03 -3.02 17.20
N LYS A 717 -22.51 -4.19 16.81
CA LYS A 717 -21.25 -4.78 17.31
C LYS A 717 -20.38 -5.20 16.13
N PHE A 718 -19.11 -4.78 16.15
CA PHE A 718 -18.17 -5.04 15.07
C PHE A 718 -16.92 -5.76 15.60
N TYR A 719 -16.59 -6.88 14.97
CA TYR A 719 -15.37 -7.64 15.27
C TYR A 719 -14.52 -7.71 14.01
N PHE A 720 -13.33 -7.10 14.01
CA PHE A 720 -12.36 -7.18 12.91
C PHE A 720 -12.98 -6.89 11.51
N SER A 721 -13.83 -5.88 11.39
CA SER A 721 -14.65 -5.61 10.19
C SER A 721 -14.48 -4.19 9.64
N GLU A 722 -14.57 -3.99 8.32
CA GLU A 722 -14.59 -2.67 7.65
C GLU A 722 -16.05 -2.20 7.54
N ILE A 723 -16.40 -1.04 8.11
CA ILE A 723 -17.75 -0.46 7.97
C ILE A 723 -17.73 0.99 7.48
N SER A 724 -18.67 1.31 6.60
CA SER A 724 -18.86 2.66 6.04
C SER A 724 -20.33 3.06 6.17
N PHE A 725 -20.58 4.23 6.76
CA PHE A 725 -21.89 4.88 6.79
C PHE A 725 -21.88 6.12 5.89
N ASP A 726 -22.93 6.28 5.09
CA ASP A 726 -23.13 7.43 4.21
C ASP A 726 -24.60 7.87 4.30
N LYS A 727 -24.83 9.13 4.70
CA LYS A 727 -26.16 9.72 4.91
C LYS A 727 -27.06 8.86 5.81
N CYS A 728 -26.52 8.38 6.92
CA CYS A 728 -27.28 7.57 7.87
C CYS A 728 -27.77 8.42 9.05
N TYR A 729 -28.95 8.06 9.56
CA TYR A 729 -29.61 8.78 10.65
C TYR A 729 -29.73 7.87 11.87
N LEU A 730 -29.35 8.35 13.04
CA LEU A 730 -29.61 7.68 14.31
C LEU A 730 -30.59 8.54 15.10
N GLN A 731 -31.76 8.00 15.37
CA GLN A 731 -32.85 8.71 16.04
C GLN A 731 -33.06 8.12 17.44
N TYR A 732 -32.99 9.01 18.43
CA TYR A 732 -33.34 8.79 19.84
C TYR A 732 -34.67 9.48 20.14
N PRO A 733 -35.36 9.11 21.23
CA PRO A 733 -36.67 9.70 21.59
C PRO A 733 -36.69 11.23 21.64
N PHE A 734 -35.53 11.89 21.85
CA PHE A 734 -35.42 13.35 21.97
C PHE A 734 -34.29 13.99 21.15
N ASN A 735 -33.59 13.25 20.28
CA ASN A 735 -32.49 13.77 19.46
C ASN A 735 -32.27 12.95 18.18
N THR A 736 -32.01 13.63 17.06
CA THR A 736 -31.55 12.97 15.82
C THR A 736 -30.11 13.36 15.56
N MET A 737 -29.24 12.37 15.36
CA MET A 737 -27.85 12.61 14.98
C MET A 737 -27.59 12.03 13.59
N VAL A 738 -27.07 12.87 12.70
CA VAL A 738 -26.63 12.47 11.36
C VAL A 738 -25.18 12.05 11.43
N PHE A 739 -24.86 10.86 10.94
CA PHE A 739 -23.49 10.36 10.97
C PHE A 739 -23.01 9.99 9.56
N ASN A 740 -21.89 10.59 9.19
CA ASN A 740 -21.05 10.20 8.06
C ASN A 740 -19.69 9.84 8.62
N PHE A 741 -19.38 8.56 8.75
CA PHE A 741 -18.06 8.13 9.19
C PHE A 741 -17.68 6.79 8.58
N LYS A 742 -16.37 6.62 8.42
CA LYS A 742 -15.74 5.35 8.07
C LYS A 742 -14.90 4.94 9.28
N SER A 743 -15.32 3.89 9.96
CA SER A 743 -14.50 3.27 11.01
C SER A 743 -13.67 2.15 10.39
N LEU A 744 -12.36 2.30 10.51
CA LEU A 744 -11.40 1.24 10.25
C LEU A 744 -10.87 0.81 11.62
N VAL A 745 -11.33 -0.36 12.06
CA VAL A 745 -10.81 -1.10 13.22
C VAL A 745 -10.83 -0.30 14.53
N GLU A 746 -11.89 -0.46 15.31
CA GLU A 746 -11.79 -0.25 16.76
C GLU A 746 -11.71 -1.62 17.44
N ASN A 747 -10.54 -1.95 17.98
CA ASN A 747 -10.44 -2.88 19.08
C ASN A 747 -10.67 -2.08 20.38
N TYR A 748 -11.50 -2.61 21.26
CA TYR A 748 -11.19 -2.57 22.68
C TYR A 748 -10.12 -3.63 22.99
#